data_AF-A0A4P7NPH9-F1
#
_entry.id   AF-A0A4P7NPH9-F1
#
_cell.length_a   1.000
_cell.length_b   1.000
_cell.length_c   1.000
_cell.angle_alpha   90.00
_cell.angle_beta   90.00
_cell.angle_gamma   90.00
#
_symmetry.space_group_name_H-M   'P 1'
#
loop_
_entity.id
_entity.type
_entity.pdbx_description
1 polymer ?
#
loop_
_entity_poly.entity_id
_entity_poly.type
_entity_poly.pdbx_seq_one_letter_code
_entity_poly.pdbx_strand_id
1 'polypeptide(L)'
;MRFAVLTSLLATAITAFPLEPRQNVLTGTGSGIYPAHYTTDHTLAKHTIYMPINPPPDVKLPVAVWGNGACLANGLRFQDFLTEIASHGYIAIASGAPNGTGNTTSRWMTDSIDWVGKHAGEGRYATVDAKRIVAAGQSCGGLETYDQKNDPRIRGLGIFNSGLRNNTNGVANITKPVFYFLGGPTDMAYVNGERDYKNLPAGTPSWKGNQPVGHAGTYRQLYGGTFGVAAVKWLDWLLKGDATAADFFKGDGAVAAGWVVESKNLDKSLTFFYIANILQHILDFTNMQSLIKFSILMVGAWLATAETIDKTCGRSEGIIHYAHERHMAGFGALPADFRDKYHDTVSIGSAIQITNWAMPPWNDTDNTPYTGILWGLGDRGWNNEGTVNHQPRVHRFALTLVPDYPTPRERIRLEYLDTILLRDPQGNPMTGLDPDDWGGVEFPYFPLLPSATYLGDGWGGGDQNEITTRVAIDPESLHVDEAAGILTIGDEYGPMIYTFSMSGRMISATAPPGAFLPYRGSNATHMEPSFSSDDPRIGDPGRWPITAEPASGRPNNRGFEALAVSPAGDGMFALMQAPLMQEGMHQPDEHRVARLLYYKREARAGDELSHTLEAEYLVPMPRWSKTGEAETLPTYTDMVWLSRWQVLVLARSMGQGRGGAAGAHSSYRQVDVVDLRTAENVLGAKDARYEQTLDPEDGAPNAWARIKPALHCGFLDINDGIDLYEYGLHSSGEDDVDLMSEKWEGITLANTGTPREWFLFAASDNDYATQNGFVKGGLVTYKDQRKISIDTHILAFRVRLPLGMPY
;
A
#
# COMPACT_ATOMS: atom_id res chain seq x y z
N MET A 1 13.54 65.89 -35.92
CA MET A 1 12.77 64.66 -35.69
C MET A 1 13.52 63.50 -36.33
N ARG A 2 14.09 62.62 -35.51
CA ARG A 2 14.80 61.41 -35.91
C ARG A 2 14.19 60.29 -35.08
N PHE A 3 13.86 59.15 -35.68
CA PHE A 3 14.55 57.90 -35.39
C PHE A 3 14.19 56.87 -36.47
N ALA A 4 15.24 56.32 -37.07
CA ALA A 4 15.24 55.19 -37.95
C ALA A 4 16.00 54.05 -37.26
N VAL A 5 15.60 52.84 -37.65
CA VAL A 5 16.07 51.50 -37.31
C VAL A 5 17.58 51.38 -37.09
N LEU A 6 17.99 50.65 -36.03
CA LEU A 6 19.19 49.80 -36.06
C LEU A 6 19.01 48.57 -35.15
N THR A 7 19.19 47.41 -35.76
CA THR A 7 19.33 46.06 -35.19
C THR A 7 20.57 45.92 -34.31
N SER A 8 20.46 45.23 -33.17
CA SER A 8 21.61 44.61 -32.49
C SER A 8 21.22 43.26 -31.87
N LEU A 9 21.78 42.19 -32.43
CA LEU A 9 21.89 40.87 -31.81
C LEU A 9 22.68 40.98 -30.50
N LEU A 10 22.16 40.41 -29.40
CA LEU A 10 22.99 39.79 -28.37
C LEU A 10 22.61 38.31 -28.30
N ALA A 11 23.40 37.49 -29.00
CA ALA A 11 23.46 36.06 -28.77
C ALA A 11 24.37 35.82 -27.56
N THR A 12 23.80 35.58 -26.38
CA THR A 12 24.50 34.83 -25.34
C THR A 12 24.31 33.35 -25.64
N ALA A 13 25.32 32.74 -26.25
CA ALA A 13 25.44 31.29 -26.34
C ALA A 13 25.48 30.71 -24.93
N ILE A 14 24.35 30.21 -24.44
CA ILE A 14 24.36 29.20 -23.37
C ILE A 14 24.68 27.90 -24.09
N THR A 15 25.90 27.43 -23.91
CA THR A 15 26.27 26.06 -24.24
C THR A 15 25.28 25.12 -23.55
N ALA A 16 24.45 24.44 -24.33
CA ALA A 16 23.70 23.30 -23.83
C ALA A 16 24.74 22.28 -23.34
N PHE A 17 24.87 22.13 -22.03
CA PHE A 17 25.45 20.92 -21.48
C PHE A 17 24.51 19.79 -21.90
N PRO A 18 25.00 18.71 -22.54
CA PRO A 18 24.17 17.54 -22.72
C PRO A 18 23.69 17.09 -21.34
N LEU A 19 22.37 16.99 -21.15
CA LEU A 19 21.80 16.29 -20.01
C LEU A 19 22.25 14.84 -20.11
N GLU A 20 23.29 14.49 -19.35
CA GLU A 20 23.63 13.09 -19.13
C GLU A 20 22.44 12.38 -18.47
N PRO A 21 22.15 11.14 -18.87
CA PRO A 21 21.04 10.36 -18.32
C PRO A 21 21.30 10.12 -16.83
N ARG A 22 20.36 10.48 -15.95
CA ARG A 22 20.43 10.11 -14.52
C ARG A 22 20.32 8.59 -14.42
N GLN A 23 21.48 7.98 -14.14
CA GLN A 23 21.73 6.56 -13.93
C GLN A 23 20.93 6.01 -12.74
N ASN A 24 20.46 4.76 -12.91
CA ASN A 24 20.39 3.63 -11.96
C ASN A 24 20.37 3.95 -10.46
N VAL A 25 19.45 3.33 -9.69
CA VAL A 25 19.59 3.22 -8.23
C VAL A 25 21.00 2.72 -7.90
N LEU A 26 21.83 3.63 -7.40
CA LEU A 26 23.21 3.36 -7.07
C LEU A 26 23.20 2.59 -5.74
N THR A 27 23.37 1.27 -5.84
CA THR A 27 23.80 0.44 -4.70
C THR A 27 24.98 1.16 -4.02
N GLY A 28 24.84 1.50 -2.74
CA GLY A 28 25.88 2.19 -1.96
C GLY A 28 25.60 3.64 -1.52
N THR A 29 24.34 4.12 -1.61
CA THR A 29 23.94 5.48 -1.14
C THR A 29 23.03 5.51 0.11
N GLY A 30 22.66 4.35 0.66
CA GLY A 30 21.73 4.22 1.79
C GLY A 30 20.25 4.24 1.36
N SER A 31 19.35 3.89 2.28
CA SER A 31 17.90 3.78 2.03
C SER A 31 17.07 4.99 2.48
N GLY A 32 17.64 5.86 3.32
CA GLY A 32 16.97 7.06 3.80
C GLY A 32 16.83 8.13 2.71
N ILE A 33 15.93 9.08 2.96
CA ILE A 33 15.50 10.11 2.00
C ILE A 33 16.62 11.05 1.52
N TYR A 34 17.81 11.00 2.13
CA TYR A 34 18.95 11.81 1.76
C TYR A 34 20.08 10.94 1.22
N PRO A 35 20.19 10.66 -0.10
CA PRO A 35 21.28 9.86 -0.64
C PRO A 35 22.63 10.33 -0.10
N ALA A 36 23.34 9.41 0.55
CA ALA A 36 24.55 9.71 1.29
C ALA A 36 25.75 9.08 0.61
N HIS A 37 26.91 9.68 0.84
CA HIS A 37 28.17 9.09 0.43
C HIS A 37 29.26 9.50 1.42
N TYR A 38 30.34 8.73 1.46
CA TYR A 38 31.49 9.13 2.26
C TYR A 38 32.37 10.15 1.53
N THR A 39 33.02 11.02 2.30
CA THR A 39 34.06 11.91 1.81
C THR A 39 35.16 12.04 2.85
N THR A 40 36.22 12.76 2.50
CA THR A 40 37.32 13.12 3.39
C THR A 40 37.44 14.63 3.47
N ASP A 41 37.93 15.11 4.60
CA ASP A 41 38.31 16.50 4.80
C ASP A 41 39.77 16.55 5.27
N HIS A 42 40.58 17.39 4.64
CA HIS A 42 41.99 17.55 4.99
C HIS A 42 42.20 18.03 6.44
N THR A 43 41.23 18.74 7.02
CA THR A 43 41.25 19.16 8.42
C THR A 43 40.91 18.03 9.40
N LEU A 44 40.41 16.89 8.88
CA LEU A 44 40.11 15.67 9.62
C LEU A 44 40.66 14.44 8.86
N ALA A 45 41.92 14.50 8.44
CA ALA A 45 42.52 13.54 7.50
C ALA A 45 42.59 12.08 7.98
N LYS A 46 42.33 11.81 9.27
CA LYS A 46 42.34 10.47 9.87
C LYS A 46 40.96 9.83 9.94
N HIS A 47 39.96 10.40 9.26
CA HIS A 47 38.56 9.98 9.36
C HIS A 47 37.90 9.87 8.00
N THR A 48 36.76 9.19 8.01
CA THR A 48 35.85 9.09 6.88
C THR A 48 34.51 9.68 7.29
N ILE A 49 34.01 10.64 6.51
CA ILE A 49 32.79 11.40 6.81
C ILE A 49 31.67 10.93 5.89
N TYR A 50 30.67 10.26 6.44
CA TYR A 50 29.43 9.88 5.76
C TYR A 50 28.38 10.94 6.03
N MET A 51 27.79 11.49 4.97
CA MET A 51 26.80 12.56 5.06
C MET A 51 25.91 12.53 3.81
N PRO A 52 24.67 13.04 3.87
CA PRO A 52 23.92 13.41 2.69
C PRO A 52 24.78 14.15 1.67
N ILE A 53 24.67 13.78 0.39
CA ILE A 53 25.42 14.42 -0.69
C ILE A 53 25.03 15.89 -0.81
N ASN A 54 23.73 16.17 -0.74
CA ASN A 54 23.14 17.51 -0.82
C ASN A 54 22.09 17.70 0.29
N PRO A 55 22.49 17.95 1.54
CA PRO A 55 21.53 18.16 2.62
C PRO A 55 20.79 19.49 2.41
N PRO A 56 19.44 19.52 2.49
CA PRO A 56 18.68 20.76 2.41
C PRO A 56 19.12 21.76 3.50
N PRO A 57 19.18 23.08 3.21
CA PRO A 57 19.73 24.08 4.13
C PRO A 57 19.02 24.18 5.50
N ASP A 58 17.75 23.82 5.53
CA ASP A 58 16.86 23.81 6.69
C ASP A 58 17.01 22.56 7.57
N VAL A 59 17.58 21.48 7.03
CA VAL A 59 17.83 20.26 7.79
C VAL A 59 18.98 20.47 8.78
N LYS A 60 18.77 20.03 10.02
CA LYS A 60 19.79 19.97 11.06
C LYS A 60 20.22 18.54 11.29
N LEU A 61 21.40 18.18 10.76
CA LEU A 61 21.96 16.84 10.78
C LEU A 61 22.65 16.57 12.14
N PRO A 62 22.10 15.69 12.98
CA PRO A 62 22.78 15.24 14.19
C PRO A 62 24.01 14.39 13.84
N VAL A 63 24.90 14.21 14.81
CA VAL A 63 26.21 13.58 14.60
C VAL A 63 26.30 12.23 15.30
N ALA A 64 26.75 11.21 14.57
CA ALA A 64 27.18 9.93 15.12
C ALA A 64 28.71 9.74 14.90
N VAL A 65 29.51 9.78 15.97
CA VAL A 65 30.93 9.42 15.87
C VAL A 65 31.11 7.92 16.07
N TRP A 66 31.88 7.27 15.19
CA TRP A 66 31.93 5.82 15.06
C TRP A 66 33.36 5.24 15.25
N GLY A 67 33.47 4.27 16.17
CA GLY A 67 34.66 3.44 16.37
C GLY A 67 34.57 2.09 15.64
N ASN A 68 35.62 1.72 14.90
CA ASN A 68 35.62 0.49 14.10
C ASN A 68 35.97 -0.77 14.91
N GLY A 69 35.40 -1.89 14.49
CA GLY A 69 35.81 -3.23 14.90
C GLY A 69 37.32 -3.48 14.75
N ALA A 70 37.88 -4.23 15.71
CA ALA A 70 39.33 -4.45 15.86
C ALA A 70 40.19 -3.16 15.92
N CYS A 71 39.55 -2.00 16.16
CA CYS A 71 40.17 -0.69 16.15
C CYS A 71 40.86 -0.40 14.80
N LEU A 72 40.34 -0.93 13.70
CA LEU A 72 40.97 -0.75 12.39
C LEU A 72 40.83 0.71 11.93
N ALA A 73 41.94 1.30 11.51
CA ALA A 73 41.98 2.65 10.92
C ALA A 73 41.47 2.70 9.46
N ASN A 74 40.56 1.79 9.08
CA ASN A 74 39.88 1.79 7.80
C ASN A 74 38.43 2.28 7.96
N GLY A 75 38.17 3.54 7.61
CA GLY A 75 36.84 4.13 7.76
C GLY A 75 35.77 3.56 6.83
N LEU A 76 36.11 2.73 5.84
CA LEU A 76 35.14 2.00 4.99
C LEU A 76 34.70 0.66 5.58
N ARG A 77 35.18 0.30 6.77
CA ARG A 77 34.91 -1.01 7.37
C ARG A 77 33.42 -1.30 7.57
N PHE A 78 32.63 -0.27 7.84
CA PHE A 78 31.18 -0.32 8.08
C PHE A 78 30.43 0.55 7.06
N GLN A 79 30.93 0.62 5.81
CA GLN A 79 30.41 1.54 4.80
C GLN A 79 28.90 1.42 4.61
N ASP A 80 28.34 0.20 4.46
CA ASP A 80 26.90 0.03 4.23
C ASP A 80 26.07 0.56 5.42
N PHE A 81 26.47 0.23 6.64
CA PHE A 81 25.82 0.67 7.88
C PHE A 81 25.93 2.19 8.12
N LEU A 82 27.10 2.77 7.88
CA LEU A 82 27.33 4.21 8.13
C LEU A 82 26.74 5.09 7.02
N THR A 83 26.71 4.59 5.79
CA THR A 83 25.99 5.24 4.69
C THR A 83 24.49 5.18 4.94
N GLU A 84 23.98 4.05 5.45
CA GLU A 84 22.59 3.96 5.88
C GLU A 84 22.26 5.04 6.92
N ILE A 85 23.01 5.11 8.02
CA ILE A 85 22.81 6.15 9.04
C ILE A 85 22.83 7.54 8.40
N ALA A 86 23.84 7.86 7.58
CA ALA A 86 23.93 9.16 6.94
C ALA A 86 22.72 9.46 6.04
N SER A 87 22.18 8.43 5.36
CA SER A 87 21.04 8.61 4.47
C SER A 87 19.73 8.99 5.16
N HIS A 88 19.63 8.72 6.47
CA HIS A 88 18.52 9.13 7.33
C HIS A 88 18.70 10.52 7.93
N GLY A 89 19.57 11.36 7.35
CA GLY A 89 19.73 12.76 7.77
C GLY A 89 20.66 12.90 8.97
N TYR A 90 21.79 12.22 8.92
CA TYR A 90 22.85 12.31 9.92
C TYR A 90 24.20 12.58 9.25
N ILE A 91 25.15 13.07 10.04
CA ILE A 91 26.57 12.94 9.71
C ILE A 91 27.16 11.82 10.58
N ALA A 92 27.70 10.79 9.94
CA ALA A 92 28.42 9.72 10.62
C ALA A 92 29.92 9.85 10.34
N ILE A 93 30.75 9.90 11.38
CA ILE A 93 32.19 10.12 11.26
C ILE A 93 32.93 8.91 11.80
N ALA A 94 33.53 8.11 10.91
CA ALA A 94 34.28 6.92 11.27
C ALA A 94 35.75 7.25 11.54
N SER A 95 36.29 6.74 12.65
CA SER A 95 37.73 6.73 12.91
C SER A 95 38.46 5.88 11.88
N GLY A 96 39.39 6.46 11.13
CA GLY A 96 40.06 5.81 10.00
C GLY A 96 39.83 6.53 8.68
N ALA A 97 40.89 6.77 7.92
CA ALA A 97 40.77 7.22 6.53
C ALA A 97 40.18 6.09 5.66
N PRO A 98 39.62 6.39 4.48
CA PRO A 98 39.17 5.36 3.56
C PRO A 98 40.33 4.42 3.18
N ASN A 99 40.16 3.12 3.38
CA ASN A 99 41.21 2.11 3.20
C ASN A 99 42.49 2.34 4.05
N GLY A 100 42.39 3.10 5.13
CA GLY A 100 43.51 3.34 6.03
C GLY A 100 43.99 2.07 6.75
N THR A 101 45.23 2.09 7.20
CA THR A 101 45.90 0.96 7.86
C THR A 101 46.35 1.34 9.27
N GLY A 102 46.59 0.34 10.12
CA GLY A 102 46.93 0.53 11.53
C GLY A 102 45.71 0.58 12.44
N ASN A 103 45.92 1.06 13.67
CA ASN A 103 44.91 1.02 14.73
C ASN A 103 44.48 2.43 15.18
N THR A 104 43.17 2.60 15.38
CA THR A 104 42.55 3.79 15.98
C THR A 104 42.73 3.77 17.51
N THR A 105 42.47 4.92 18.12
CA THR A 105 42.33 5.05 19.57
C THR A 105 41.10 5.90 19.90
N SER A 106 40.63 5.86 21.15
CA SER A 106 39.52 6.69 21.61
C SER A 106 39.73 8.19 21.40
N ARG A 107 40.98 8.66 21.31
CA ARG A 107 41.30 10.04 20.95
C ARG A 107 40.79 10.41 19.56
N TRP A 108 40.73 9.48 18.61
CA TRP A 108 40.25 9.77 17.25
C TRP A 108 38.73 10.03 17.26
N MET A 109 37.96 9.37 18.12
CA MET A 109 36.56 9.74 18.34
C MET A 109 36.46 11.15 18.95
N THR A 110 37.31 11.48 19.94
CA THR A 110 37.38 12.84 20.50
C THR A 110 37.74 13.88 19.43
N ASP A 111 38.65 13.58 18.52
CA ASP A 111 39.02 14.47 17.40
C ASP A 111 37.82 14.74 16.48
N SER A 112 36.94 13.74 16.26
CA SER A 112 35.69 13.94 15.50
C SER A 112 34.75 14.91 16.21
N ILE A 113 34.59 14.77 17.53
CA ILE A 113 33.73 15.64 18.34
C ILE A 113 34.29 17.07 18.38
N ASP A 114 35.60 17.21 18.54
CA ASP A 114 36.31 18.50 18.52
C ASP A 114 36.18 19.18 17.14
N TRP A 115 36.26 18.41 16.06
CA TRP A 115 36.13 18.90 14.70
C TRP A 115 34.69 19.38 14.40
N VAL A 116 33.68 18.59 14.79
CA VAL A 116 32.26 19.00 14.66
C VAL A 116 32.01 20.31 15.42
N GLY A 117 32.56 20.47 16.63
CA GLY A 117 32.43 21.70 17.40
C GLY A 117 33.05 22.94 16.76
N LYS A 118 33.98 22.77 15.81
CA LYS A 118 34.65 23.87 15.10
C LYS A 118 34.04 24.17 13.73
N HIS A 119 33.53 23.16 13.03
CA HIS A 119 33.16 23.27 11.62
C HIS A 119 31.65 23.19 11.37
N ALA A 120 30.85 22.75 12.34
CA ALA A 120 29.39 22.73 12.18
C ALA A 120 28.84 24.15 11.97
N GLY A 121 27.95 24.30 11.01
CA GLY A 121 27.39 25.60 10.62
C GLY A 121 28.18 26.35 9.55
N GLU A 122 29.32 25.80 9.08
CA GLU A 122 30.18 26.45 8.08
C GLU A 122 30.27 25.66 6.77
N GLY A 123 30.22 26.37 5.63
CA GLY A 123 30.47 25.80 4.31
C GLY A 123 29.66 24.53 4.02
N ARG A 124 30.36 23.44 3.69
CA ARG A 124 29.76 22.11 3.44
C ARG A 124 29.01 21.55 4.66
N TYR A 125 29.33 22.01 5.85
CA TYR A 125 28.79 21.54 7.13
C TYR A 125 27.75 22.51 7.72
N ALA A 126 27.19 23.42 6.91
CA ALA A 126 26.18 24.39 7.33
C ALA A 126 24.94 23.77 8.01
N THR A 127 24.62 22.53 7.64
CA THR A 127 23.48 21.77 8.15
C THR A 127 23.82 20.91 9.38
N VAL A 128 25.10 20.79 9.77
CA VAL A 128 25.50 19.95 10.92
C VAL A 128 25.10 20.60 12.24
N ASP A 129 24.53 19.80 13.14
CA ASP A 129 24.12 20.22 14.48
C ASP A 129 25.07 19.68 15.57
N ALA A 130 26.04 20.52 15.96
CA ALA A 130 26.99 20.20 17.02
C ALA A 130 26.37 20.06 18.43
N LYS A 131 25.07 20.35 18.62
CA LYS A 131 24.40 20.17 19.92
C LYS A 131 23.85 18.76 20.14
N ARG A 132 23.83 17.94 19.09
CA ARG A 132 23.23 16.60 19.05
C ARG A 132 24.26 15.58 18.56
N ILE A 133 25.13 15.13 19.46
CA ILE A 133 26.21 14.19 19.14
C ILE A 133 26.04 12.90 19.96
N VAL A 134 26.18 11.73 19.35
CA VAL A 134 26.37 10.44 20.05
C VAL A 134 27.70 9.81 19.71
N ALA A 135 28.18 8.93 20.59
CA ALA A 135 29.32 8.08 20.34
C ALA A 135 28.85 6.62 20.23
N ALA A 136 29.30 5.91 19.20
CA ALA A 136 28.98 4.52 18.98
C ALA A 136 30.16 3.75 18.39
N GLY A 137 30.18 2.43 18.51
CA GLY A 137 31.21 1.63 17.86
C GLY A 137 31.09 0.14 18.09
N GLN A 138 31.71 -0.62 17.19
CA GLN A 138 31.67 -2.08 17.18
C GLN A 138 32.91 -2.71 17.83
N SER A 139 32.74 -3.73 18.66
CA SER A 139 33.85 -4.48 19.28
C SER A 139 34.88 -3.57 19.96
N CYS A 140 36.13 -3.52 19.49
CA CYS A 140 37.17 -2.62 19.96
C CYS A 140 36.76 -1.13 19.90
N GLY A 141 36.04 -0.70 18.86
CA GLY A 141 35.47 0.64 18.77
C GLY A 141 34.36 0.93 19.80
N GLY A 142 33.69 -0.12 20.30
CA GLY A 142 32.80 0.01 21.47
C GLY A 142 33.59 0.30 22.77
N LEU A 143 34.83 -0.17 22.88
CA LEU A 143 35.72 0.21 23.97
C LEU A 143 36.13 1.69 23.87
N GLU A 144 36.42 2.16 22.65
CA GLU A 144 36.69 3.57 22.38
C GLU A 144 35.48 4.47 22.70
N THR A 145 34.27 3.96 22.48
CA THR A 145 33.00 4.64 22.81
C THR A 145 32.85 4.86 24.32
N TYR A 146 33.24 3.89 25.16
CA TYR A 146 33.17 4.03 26.62
C TYR A 146 34.08 5.13 27.19
N ASP A 147 35.14 5.51 26.47
CA ASP A 147 36.01 6.61 26.87
C ASP A 147 35.33 7.98 26.66
N GLN A 148 34.30 8.05 25.80
CA GLN A 148 33.54 9.28 25.53
C GLN A 148 32.41 9.53 26.55
N LYS A 149 32.19 8.63 27.50
CA LYS A 149 31.06 8.70 28.46
C LYS A 149 30.99 10.02 29.23
N ASN A 150 32.13 10.65 29.51
CA ASN A 150 32.22 11.88 30.29
C ASN A 150 32.27 13.16 29.44
N ASP A 151 32.29 13.06 28.10
CA ASP A 151 32.33 14.25 27.25
C ASP A 151 30.98 14.98 27.29
N PRO A 152 30.87 16.22 27.80
CA PRO A 152 29.58 16.89 27.99
C PRO A 152 28.78 17.11 26.70
N ARG A 153 29.42 17.00 25.52
CA ARG A 153 28.77 17.19 24.21
C ARG A 153 28.01 15.94 23.74
N ILE A 154 28.37 14.76 24.26
CA ILE A 154 27.77 13.48 23.86
C ILE A 154 26.46 13.23 24.63
N ARG A 155 25.39 12.93 23.88
CA ARG A 155 24.02 12.71 24.37
C ARG A 155 23.70 11.26 24.75
N GLY A 156 24.44 10.29 24.22
CA GLY A 156 24.28 8.88 24.56
C GLY A 156 25.34 8.01 23.90
N LEU A 157 25.35 6.73 24.29
CA LEU A 157 26.34 5.73 23.90
C LEU A 157 25.66 4.54 23.21
N GLY A 158 26.18 4.15 22.05
CA GLY A 158 25.78 2.93 21.32
C GLY A 158 26.88 1.88 21.36
N ILE A 159 26.65 0.78 22.06
CA ILE A 159 27.62 -0.30 22.27
C ILE A 159 27.22 -1.49 21.39
N PHE A 160 27.92 -1.64 20.26
CA PHE A 160 27.58 -2.59 19.21
C PHE A 160 28.53 -3.81 19.26
N ASN A 161 28.00 -5.02 19.46
CA ASN A 161 28.77 -6.27 19.63
C ASN A 161 30.02 -6.08 20.51
N SER A 162 29.87 -5.43 21.67
CA SER A 162 30.99 -5.00 22.50
C SER A 162 30.68 -5.05 23.99
N GLY A 163 31.73 -4.91 24.80
CA GLY A 163 31.72 -4.80 26.25
C GLY A 163 33.17 -4.76 26.78
N LEU A 164 33.38 -4.14 27.93
CA LEU A 164 34.68 -3.94 28.57
C LEU A 164 35.38 -5.28 28.81
N ARG A 165 36.69 -5.36 28.56
CA ARG A 165 37.43 -6.63 28.76
C ARG A 165 38.08 -6.72 30.14
N ASN A 166 38.79 -5.68 30.55
CA ASN A 166 39.64 -5.69 31.75
C ASN A 166 39.09 -4.80 32.87
N ASN A 167 38.68 -3.57 32.55
CA ASN A 167 38.12 -2.63 33.53
C ASN A 167 36.58 -2.76 33.61
N THR A 168 36.08 -3.87 34.15
CA THR A 168 34.64 -4.16 34.20
C THR A 168 33.83 -3.17 35.05
N ASN A 169 34.49 -2.38 35.91
CA ASN A 169 33.87 -1.28 36.67
C ASN A 169 33.74 0.03 35.88
N GLY A 170 34.25 0.09 34.64
CA GLY A 170 34.26 1.30 33.82
C GLY A 170 32.88 1.82 33.38
N VAL A 171 31.81 1.07 33.65
CA VAL A 171 30.41 1.47 33.41
C VAL A 171 29.73 2.09 34.64
N ALA A 172 30.30 1.94 35.84
CA ALA A 172 29.66 2.28 37.11
C ALA A 172 29.41 3.78 37.35
N ASN A 173 29.92 4.66 36.47
CA ASN A 173 29.72 6.11 36.54
C ASN A 173 29.07 6.68 35.26
N ILE A 174 28.51 5.84 34.39
CA ILE A 174 27.81 6.32 33.19
C ILE A 174 26.44 6.85 33.59
N THR A 175 26.19 8.14 33.37
CA THR A 175 24.91 8.81 33.65
C THR A 175 24.06 9.06 32.40
N LYS A 176 24.61 8.81 31.21
CA LYS A 176 23.96 9.04 29.92
C LYS A 176 23.18 7.81 29.46
N PRO A 177 22.19 7.96 28.56
CA PRO A 177 21.55 6.83 27.89
C PRO A 177 22.57 5.89 27.21
N VAL A 178 22.44 4.59 27.45
CA VAL A 178 23.32 3.54 26.86
C VAL A 178 22.49 2.45 26.19
N PHE A 179 22.79 2.15 24.93
CA PHE A 179 22.10 1.13 24.15
C PHE A 179 23.09 0.05 23.73
N TYR A 180 22.81 -1.20 24.10
CA TYR A 180 23.62 -2.36 23.75
C TYR A 180 22.94 -3.15 22.62
N PHE A 181 23.63 -3.32 21.50
CA PHE A 181 23.19 -4.11 20.36
C PHE A 181 24.11 -5.32 20.23
N LEU A 182 23.66 -6.47 20.72
CA LEU A 182 24.50 -7.67 20.89
C LEU A 182 24.12 -8.78 19.91
N GLY A 183 25.11 -9.58 19.52
CA GLY A 183 24.96 -10.66 18.53
C GLY A 183 24.48 -12.00 19.08
N GLY A 184 23.85 -11.99 20.27
CA GLY A 184 23.40 -13.21 20.95
C GLY A 184 24.56 -14.08 21.48
N PRO A 185 24.27 -15.28 22.02
CA PRO A 185 25.25 -16.08 22.76
C PRO A 185 26.52 -16.50 21.99
N THR A 186 26.48 -16.48 20.66
CA THR A 186 27.64 -16.80 19.80
C THR A 186 28.56 -15.59 19.54
N ASP A 187 28.15 -14.39 19.96
CA ASP A 187 29.00 -13.20 19.95
C ASP A 187 30.05 -13.29 21.06
N MET A 188 31.32 -13.21 20.70
CA MET A 188 32.42 -13.23 21.67
C MET A 188 32.38 -12.08 22.70
N ALA A 189 31.66 -11.00 22.39
CA ALA A 189 31.43 -9.88 23.29
C ALA A 189 30.13 -10.00 24.10
N TYR A 190 29.27 -11.00 23.85
CA TYR A 190 27.98 -11.20 24.51
C TYR A 190 28.10 -11.14 26.03
N VAL A 191 28.96 -11.98 26.61
CA VAL A 191 29.17 -12.04 28.06
C VAL A 191 29.64 -10.69 28.63
N ASN A 192 30.44 -9.94 27.88
CA ASN A 192 30.91 -8.64 28.32
C ASN A 192 29.80 -7.58 28.27
N GLY A 193 29.04 -7.52 27.18
CA GLY A 193 27.92 -6.58 27.03
C GLY A 193 26.80 -6.85 28.02
N GLU A 194 26.45 -8.13 28.24
CA GLU A 194 25.49 -8.56 29.25
C GLU A 194 25.90 -8.11 30.66
N ARG A 195 27.17 -8.34 31.01
CA ARG A 195 27.73 -7.91 32.31
C ARG A 195 27.72 -6.38 32.44
N ASP A 196 28.15 -5.67 31.41
CA ASP A 196 28.24 -4.21 31.43
C ASP A 196 26.85 -3.57 31.58
N TYR A 197 25.86 -4.05 30.83
CA TYR A 197 24.46 -3.64 30.98
C TYR A 197 23.93 -3.90 32.40
N LYS A 198 24.27 -5.06 32.98
CA LYS A 198 23.90 -5.39 34.36
C LYS A 198 24.55 -4.44 35.38
N ASN A 199 25.80 -4.05 35.16
CA ASN A 199 26.60 -3.22 36.06
C ASN A 199 26.38 -1.71 35.90
N LEU A 200 25.53 -1.28 34.96
CA LEU A 200 25.15 0.12 34.86
C LEU A 200 24.46 0.62 36.15
N PRO A 201 24.68 1.89 36.55
CA PRO A 201 23.97 2.47 37.68
C PRO A 201 22.46 2.34 37.54
N ALA A 202 21.76 2.08 38.64
CA ALA A 202 20.32 1.86 38.64
C ALA A 202 19.49 3.04 38.11
N GLY A 203 20.06 4.24 38.04
CA GLY A 203 19.41 5.44 37.48
C GLY A 203 19.65 5.66 35.99
N THR A 204 20.54 4.90 35.37
CA THR A 204 20.97 5.14 33.98
C THR A 204 19.93 4.61 32.99
N PRO A 205 19.40 5.45 32.08
CA PRO A 205 18.56 4.98 30.98
C PRO A 205 19.34 4.00 30.12
N SER A 206 18.84 2.78 29.97
CA SER A 206 19.52 1.77 29.18
C SER A 206 18.59 0.78 28.53
N TRP A 207 19.03 0.30 27.37
CA TRP A 207 18.38 -0.74 26.59
C TRP A 207 19.44 -1.73 26.13
N LYS A 208 19.09 -3.01 26.10
CA LYS A 208 19.93 -4.08 25.57
C LYS A 208 19.05 -4.97 24.71
N GLY A 209 19.46 -5.17 23.46
CA GLY A 209 18.88 -6.14 22.55
C GLY A 209 19.90 -7.18 22.11
N ASN A 210 19.46 -8.43 22.03
CA ASN A 210 20.21 -9.54 21.47
C ASN A 210 19.56 -10.06 20.20
N GLN A 211 20.33 -10.17 19.12
CA GLN A 211 19.94 -10.86 17.91
C GLN A 211 20.98 -11.95 17.59
N PRO A 212 20.61 -13.20 17.30
CA PRO A 212 21.55 -14.33 17.18
C PRO A 212 22.39 -14.34 15.87
N VAL A 213 23.12 -13.26 15.60
CA VAL A 213 23.93 -13.06 14.38
C VAL A 213 25.44 -13.14 14.63
N GLY A 214 25.86 -13.39 15.87
CA GLY A 214 27.26 -13.49 16.27
C GLY A 214 28.01 -12.15 16.22
N HIS A 215 29.33 -12.19 16.43
CA HIS A 215 30.15 -10.98 16.61
C HIS A 215 30.23 -10.08 15.37
N ALA A 216 30.11 -10.67 14.17
CA ALA A 216 30.19 -9.94 12.93
C ALA A 216 28.96 -9.05 12.66
N GLY A 217 27.84 -9.30 13.35
CA GLY A 217 26.59 -8.56 13.18
C GLY A 217 26.07 -8.59 11.74
N THR A 218 25.16 -7.67 11.43
CA THR A 218 24.55 -7.54 10.09
C THR A 218 25.14 -6.39 9.26
N TYR A 219 26.20 -5.73 9.71
CA TYR A 219 26.68 -4.45 9.15
C TYR A 219 27.05 -4.45 7.65
N ARG A 220 27.33 -5.62 7.07
CA ARG A 220 27.66 -5.79 5.64
C ARG A 220 26.49 -6.29 4.80
N GLN A 221 25.36 -6.56 5.43
CA GLN A 221 24.12 -6.76 4.71
C GLN A 221 23.71 -5.41 4.13
N LEU A 222 22.83 -5.46 3.12
CA LEU A 222 22.26 -4.25 2.56
C LEU A 222 21.72 -3.36 3.68
N TYR A 223 22.10 -2.08 3.68
CA TYR A 223 21.72 -1.09 4.69
C TYR A 223 22.12 -1.44 6.14
N GLY A 224 23.10 -2.32 6.31
CA GLY A 224 23.52 -2.81 7.62
C GLY A 224 22.55 -3.80 8.29
N GLY A 225 21.51 -4.26 7.57
CA GLY A 225 20.52 -5.23 8.05
C GLY A 225 19.77 -4.79 9.31
N THR A 226 19.40 -5.75 10.15
CA THR A 226 18.66 -5.50 11.41
C THR A 226 19.36 -4.56 12.38
N PHE A 227 20.70 -4.57 12.43
CA PHE A 227 21.48 -3.61 13.21
C PHE A 227 21.39 -2.20 12.64
N GLY A 228 21.34 -2.05 11.31
CA GLY A 228 21.14 -0.76 10.64
C GLY A 228 19.80 -0.14 11.02
N VAL A 229 18.71 -0.92 10.90
CA VAL A 229 17.36 -0.51 11.32
C VAL A 229 17.34 -0.06 12.78
N ALA A 230 17.88 -0.88 13.68
CA ALA A 230 17.90 -0.57 15.10
C ALA A 230 18.77 0.66 15.42
N ALA A 231 19.89 0.87 14.72
CA ALA A 231 20.72 2.04 14.90
C ALA A 231 20.02 3.33 14.46
N VAL A 232 19.35 3.32 13.30
CA VAL A 232 18.60 4.49 12.81
C VAL A 232 17.47 4.86 13.76
N LYS A 233 16.65 3.88 14.18
CA LYS A 233 15.58 4.12 15.16
C LYS A 233 16.12 4.67 16.48
N TRP A 234 17.25 4.14 16.95
CA TRP A 234 17.88 4.64 18.18
C TRP A 234 18.30 6.10 18.06
N LEU A 235 18.92 6.46 16.94
CA LEU A 235 19.33 7.83 16.67
C LEU A 235 18.13 8.76 16.51
N ASP A 236 17.08 8.34 15.80
CA ASP A 236 15.87 9.14 15.59
C ASP A 236 15.20 9.45 16.92
N TRP A 237 15.07 8.44 17.77
CA TRP A 237 14.53 8.64 19.10
C TRP A 237 15.41 9.56 19.96
N LEU A 238 16.71 9.27 20.05
CA LEU A 238 17.59 9.96 21.01
C LEU A 238 17.98 11.38 20.57
N LEU A 239 18.21 11.61 19.27
CA LEU A 239 18.72 12.88 18.75
C LEU A 239 17.65 13.75 18.12
N LYS A 240 16.61 13.15 17.51
CA LYS A 240 15.51 13.90 16.89
C LYS A 240 14.25 13.96 17.76
N GLY A 241 14.14 13.11 18.79
CA GLY A 241 12.98 13.07 19.66
C GLY A 241 11.77 12.39 19.01
N ASP A 242 12.00 11.53 18.01
CA ASP A 242 10.95 10.80 17.31
C ASP A 242 10.25 9.82 18.26
N ALA A 243 8.96 10.06 18.51
CA ALA A 243 8.12 9.24 19.39
C ALA A 243 7.83 7.86 18.79
N THR A 244 7.65 7.77 17.48
CA THR A 244 7.42 6.50 16.75
C THR A 244 8.67 5.63 16.82
N ALA A 245 9.85 6.23 16.72
CA ALA A 245 11.10 5.51 16.91
C ALA A 245 11.30 5.03 18.36
N ALA A 246 10.71 5.72 19.34
CA ALA A 246 10.72 5.29 20.74
C ALA A 246 9.94 3.97 20.95
N ASP A 247 8.86 3.76 20.21
CA ASP A 247 8.02 2.57 20.32
C ASP A 247 8.76 1.29 19.95
N PHE A 248 9.75 1.39 19.05
CA PHE A 248 10.66 0.27 18.76
C PHE A 248 11.39 -0.22 20.02
N PHE A 249 11.79 0.68 20.93
CA PHE A 249 12.59 0.34 22.11
C PHE A 249 11.75 0.18 23.39
N LYS A 250 10.61 0.87 23.49
CA LYS A 250 9.74 0.87 24.66
C LYS A 250 8.58 -0.12 24.56
N GLY A 251 8.08 -0.35 23.35
CA GLY A 251 7.03 -1.32 23.06
C GLY A 251 7.61 -2.62 22.48
N ASP A 252 6.79 -3.30 21.69
CA ASP A 252 7.13 -4.62 21.15
C ASP A 252 7.88 -4.56 19.81
N GLY A 253 8.17 -3.37 19.27
CA GLY A 253 8.75 -3.22 17.92
C GLY A 253 10.10 -3.93 17.74
N ALA A 254 11.01 -3.83 18.70
CA ALA A 254 12.26 -4.57 18.67
C ALA A 254 12.06 -6.08 18.79
N VAL A 255 11.10 -6.53 19.62
CA VAL A 255 10.77 -7.96 19.77
C VAL A 255 10.21 -8.52 18.47
N ALA A 256 9.28 -7.79 17.83
CA ALA A 256 8.74 -8.12 16.52
C ALA A 256 9.84 -8.18 15.44
N ALA A 257 10.87 -7.34 15.55
CA ALA A 257 12.06 -7.37 14.69
C ALA A 257 13.09 -8.47 15.08
N GLY A 258 12.74 -9.39 15.98
CA GLY A 258 13.55 -10.54 16.34
C GLY A 258 14.62 -10.28 17.40
N TRP A 259 14.54 -9.16 18.13
CA TRP A 259 15.44 -8.87 19.25
C TRP A 259 14.93 -9.44 20.57
N VAL A 260 15.81 -10.05 21.35
CA VAL A 260 15.55 -10.36 22.76
C VAL A 260 15.97 -9.16 23.60
N VAL A 261 15.02 -8.47 24.21
CA VAL A 261 15.23 -7.14 24.80
C VAL A 261 15.15 -7.12 26.32
N GLU A 262 15.96 -6.26 26.93
CA GLU A 262 15.83 -5.81 28.33
C GLU A 262 16.04 -4.30 28.37
N SER A 263 15.32 -3.58 29.24
CA SER A 263 15.49 -2.14 29.39
C SER A 263 15.36 -1.66 30.85
N LYS A 264 15.93 -0.49 31.15
CA LYS A 264 15.89 0.19 32.46
C LYS A 264 15.74 1.70 32.26
N ASN A 265 14.83 2.32 33.00
CA ASN A 265 14.69 3.80 33.09
C ASN A 265 14.55 4.54 31.75
N LEU A 266 14.00 3.90 30.71
CA LEU A 266 13.85 4.52 29.40
C LEU A 266 12.87 5.71 29.39
N ASP A 267 12.05 5.89 30.41
CA ASP A 267 11.19 7.07 30.56
C ASP A 267 11.94 8.31 31.09
N LYS A 268 13.14 8.11 31.65
CA LYS A 268 14.00 9.20 32.13
C LYS A 268 14.90 9.78 31.03
N SER A 269 14.97 9.15 29.85
CA SER A 269 15.89 9.57 28.78
C SER A 269 15.52 10.90 28.11
N LEU A 270 14.29 11.41 28.31
CA LEU A 270 13.76 12.56 27.57
C LEU A 270 13.32 13.78 28.42
N THR A 271 13.51 13.76 29.74
CA THR A 271 13.07 14.87 30.62
C THR A 271 13.79 16.20 30.33
N PHE A 272 14.91 16.18 29.60
CA PHE A 272 15.64 17.38 29.19
C PHE A 272 15.05 18.09 27.95
N PHE A 273 14.31 17.39 27.08
CA PHE A 273 13.77 17.97 25.83
C PHE A 273 12.41 18.65 26.02
N TYR A 274 11.57 18.12 26.90
CA TYR A 274 10.25 18.71 27.17
C TYR A 274 10.35 20.07 27.87
N ILE A 275 11.33 20.29 28.76
CA ILE A 275 11.44 21.54 29.51
C ILE A 275 12.09 22.66 28.68
N ALA A 276 13.04 22.33 27.79
CA ALA A 276 13.70 23.33 26.96
C ALA A 276 12.79 23.91 25.86
N ASN A 277 11.95 23.08 25.21
CA ASN A 277 11.00 23.55 24.20
C ASN A 277 9.85 24.38 24.80
N ILE A 278 9.41 24.04 26.02
CA ILE A 278 8.39 24.82 26.73
C ILE A 278 8.96 26.18 27.20
N LEU A 279 10.20 26.23 27.70
CA LEU A 279 10.81 27.50 28.12
C LEU A 279 11.17 28.43 26.94
N GLN A 280 11.57 27.87 25.80
CA GLN A 280 11.83 28.67 24.59
C GLN A 280 10.52 29.26 24.05
N HIS A 281 9.44 28.48 24.03
CA HIS A 281 8.13 28.97 23.62
C HIS A 281 7.57 30.05 24.55
N ILE A 282 7.73 29.94 25.88
CA ILE A 282 7.23 30.94 26.84
C ILE A 282 7.93 32.31 26.69
N LEU A 283 9.19 32.34 26.25
CA LEU A 283 9.94 33.59 26.10
C LEU A 283 9.60 34.36 24.80
N ASP A 284 9.10 33.68 23.77
CA ASP A 284 8.70 34.28 22.49
C ASP A 284 7.28 34.88 22.49
N PHE A 285 6.49 34.69 23.56
CA PHE A 285 5.08 35.13 23.66
C PHE A 285 4.85 36.61 24.00
N THR A 286 5.89 37.42 24.18
CA THR A 286 5.73 38.77 24.77
C THR A 286 5.64 39.95 23.79
N ASN A 287 5.70 39.76 22.47
CA ASN A 287 5.70 40.90 21.52
C ASN A 287 4.53 40.90 20.53
N MET A 288 3.47 41.64 20.92
CA MET A 288 2.14 41.69 20.31
C MET A 288 2.05 42.46 18.97
N GLN A 289 3.16 42.70 18.27
CA GLN A 289 3.16 43.36 16.95
C GLN A 289 3.45 42.40 15.78
N SER A 290 3.84 41.17 16.05
CA SER A 290 4.10 40.16 15.01
C SER A 290 2.82 39.46 14.53
N LEU A 291 1.72 39.54 15.27
CA LEU A 291 0.47 38.80 15.02
C LEU A 291 -0.22 39.10 13.68
N ILE A 292 0.12 40.20 12.98
CA ILE A 292 -0.48 40.52 11.68
C ILE A 292 0.45 40.16 10.51
N LYS A 293 1.76 40.00 10.75
CA LYS A 293 2.72 39.54 9.72
C LYS A 293 3.05 38.05 9.82
N PHE A 294 2.89 37.45 11.01
CA PHE A 294 3.15 36.02 11.23
C PHE A 294 2.03 35.13 10.67
N SER A 295 0.80 35.63 10.59
CA SER A 295 -0.33 34.92 9.98
C SER A 295 -0.24 34.82 8.45
N ILE A 296 0.60 35.63 7.81
CA ILE A 296 0.78 35.61 6.34
C ILE A 296 2.05 34.82 5.95
N LEU A 297 3.04 34.66 6.85
CA LEU A 297 4.24 33.86 6.58
C LEU A 297 4.16 32.40 7.04
N MET A 298 3.36 32.06 8.06
CA MET A 298 3.21 30.65 8.52
C MET A 298 2.30 29.81 7.62
N VAL A 299 1.46 30.44 6.79
CA VAL A 299 0.62 29.72 5.81
C VAL A 299 1.43 29.35 4.55
N GLY A 300 2.55 30.05 4.28
CA GLY A 300 3.38 29.82 3.08
C GLY A 300 4.58 28.89 3.25
N ALA A 301 4.90 28.43 4.46
CA ALA A 301 6.11 27.65 4.75
C ALA A 301 5.86 26.24 5.30
N TRP A 302 4.59 25.87 5.51
CA TRP A 302 4.14 24.47 5.62
C TRP A 302 3.70 23.97 4.24
N LEU A 303 4.58 24.05 3.24
CA LEU A 303 4.43 23.22 2.05
C LEU A 303 5.12 21.91 2.38
N ALA A 304 4.30 20.90 2.66
CA ALA A 304 4.70 19.52 2.85
C ALA A 304 5.65 19.10 1.71
N THR A 305 6.91 18.82 2.02
CA THR A 305 7.65 17.88 1.18
C THR A 305 7.09 16.51 1.53
N ALA A 306 6.14 16.02 0.73
CA ALA A 306 5.61 14.68 0.90
C ALA A 306 6.78 13.68 0.93
N GLU A 307 6.95 12.98 2.05
CA GLU A 307 7.92 11.90 2.18
C GLU A 307 7.50 10.78 1.19
N THR A 308 8.36 10.38 0.26
CA THR A 308 8.02 9.37 -0.77
C THR A 308 8.59 8.00 -0.39
N ILE A 309 7.78 6.95 -0.49
CA ILE A 309 8.17 5.55 -0.31
C ILE A 309 8.46 4.93 -1.68
N ASP A 310 9.72 4.53 -1.91
CA ASP A 310 10.13 3.82 -3.12
C ASP A 310 9.90 2.31 -3.00
N LYS A 311 9.38 1.71 -4.08
CA LYS A 311 9.14 0.28 -4.24
C LYS A 311 9.73 -0.22 -5.55
N THR A 312 10.04 -1.50 -5.60
CA THR A 312 10.57 -2.12 -6.82
C THR A 312 9.83 -3.40 -7.14
N CYS A 313 9.61 -3.63 -8.43
CA CYS A 313 9.09 -4.90 -8.93
C CYS A 313 9.91 -5.38 -10.12
N GLY A 314 10.48 -6.58 -10.01
CA GLY A 314 11.23 -7.20 -11.08
C GLY A 314 12.18 -8.30 -10.61
N ARG A 315 12.84 -8.97 -11.56
CA ARG A 315 13.90 -9.96 -11.33
C ARG A 315 15.21 -9.46 -11.96
N SER A 316 16.26 -10.29 -11.96
CA SER A 316 17.58 -9.99 -12.56
C SER A 316 17.54 -9.50 -14.02
N GLU A 317 16.44 -9.73 -14.74
CA GLU A 317 16.22 -9.34 -16.14
C GLU A 317 15.65 -7.92 -16.31
N GLY A 318 15.29 -7.23 -15.21
CA GLY A 318 14.86 -5.83 -15.22
C GLY A 318 13.98 -5.46 -14.03
N ILE A 319 14.50 -4.57 -13.16
CA ILE A 319 13.78 -4.02 -12.00
C ILE A 319 13.09 -2.72 -12.41
N ILE A 320 11.79 -2.62 -12.14
CA ILE A 320 10.97 -1.42 -12.36
C ILE A 320 10.73 -0.73 -11.02
N HIS A 321 10.81 0.60 -11.01
CA HIS A 321 10.65 1.44 -9.82
C HIS A 321 9.27 2.08 -9.80
N TYR A 322 8.64 2.01 -8.64
CA TYR A 322 7.39 2.68 -8.31
C TYR A 322 7.62 3.51 -7.05
N ALA A 323 6.83 4.54 -6.81
CA ALA A 323 6.84 5.22 -5.52
C ALA A 323 5.45 5.73 -5.17
N HIS A 324 5.21 6.01 -3.90
CA HIS A 324 4.02 6.75 -3.47
C HIS A 324 4.39 7.75 -2.37
N GLU A 325 3.60 8.80 -2.23
CA GLU A 325 3.70 9.68 -1.07
C GLU A 325 3.21 8.95 0.18
N ARG A 326 3.81 9.30 1.32
CA ARG A 326 3.43 8.83 2.66
C ARG A 326 2.25 9.61 3.25
N HIS A 327 1.69 10.54 2.48
CA HIS A 327 0.54 11.35 2.84
C HIS A 327 -0.55 11.14 1.79
N MET A 328 -1.77 10.85 2.23
CA MET A 328 -2.96 10.83 1.39
C MET A 328 -3.24 12.23 0.88
N ALA A 329 -3.46 12.32 -0.43
CA ALA A 329 -3.89 13.54 -1.10
C ALA A 329 -5.32 13.93 -0.73
N GLY A 330 -6.16 12.98 -0.32
CA GLY A 330 -7.50 13.31 0.14
C GLY A 330 -8.29 12.13 0.67
N PHE A 331 -9.30 12.46 1.47
CA PHE A 331 -10.35 11.58 1.95
C PHE A 331 -11.71 12.17 1.58
N GLY A 332 -12.69 11.32 1.31
CA GLY A 332 -14.11 11.67 1.20
C GLY A 332 -14.98 10.50 1.66
N ALA A 333 -16.24 10.80 1.94
CA ALA A 333 -17.23 9.80 2.33
C ALA A 333 -18.56 10.03 1.59
N LEU A 334 -19.27 8.94 1.30
CA LEU A 334 -20.67 8.95 0.89
C LEU A 334 -21.50 8.30 1.99
N PRO A 335 -22.53 8.99 2.53
CA PRO A 335 -23.33 8.46 3.63
C PRO A 335 -23.97 7.11 3.33
N ALA A 336 -24.00 6.21 4.32
CA ALA A 336 -24.56 4.86 4.22
C ALA A 336 -26.05 4.82 3.82
N ASP A 337 -26.79 5.90 4.06
CA ASP A 337 -28.20 6.03 3.71
C ASP A 337 -28.47 6.95 2.51
N PHE A 338 -27.42 7.30 1.76
CA PHE A 338 -27.53 8.04 0.51
C PHE A 338 -28.42 7.29 -0.49
N ARG A 339 -29.21 8.03 -1.27
CA ARG A 339 -30.17 7.46 -2.22
C ARG A 339 -30.02 8.03 -3.60
N ASP A 340 -30.27 7.17 -4.58
CA ASP A 340 -30.33 7.57 -5.97
C ASP A 340 -31.66 8.23 -6.36
N LYS A 341 -31.77 8.64 -7.62
CA LYS A 341 -33.00 9.21 -8.21
C LYS A 341 -34.21 8.25 -8.21
N TYR A 342 -33.98 6.95 -8.02
CA TYR A 342 -35.03 5.94 -7.89
C TYR A 342 -35.38 5.68 -6.41
N HIS A 343 -34.76 6.41 -5.47
CA HIS A 343 -34.97 6.34 -4.03
C HIS A 343 -34.46 5.07 -3.35
N ASP A 344 -33.61 4.30 -4.02
CA ASP A 344 -32.92 3.16 -3.41
C ASP A 344 -31.61 3.61 -2.77
N THR A 345 -31.20 2.93 -1.70
CA THR A 345 -29.90 3.09 -1.05
C THR A 345 -28.78 2.77 -2.04
N VAL A 346 -27.74 3.59 -2.02
CA VAL A 346 -26.58 3.47 -2.89
C VAL A 346 -25.41 2.86 -2.13
N SER A 347 -24.82 1.82 -2.70
CA SER A 347 -23.41 1.49 -2.50
C SER A 347 -22.65 1.84 -3.77
N ILE A 348 -21.41 2.25 -3.59
CA ILE A 348 -20.39 2.27 -4.62
C ILE A 348 -19.16 1.62 -4.00
N GLY A 349 -18.27 1.10 -4.83
CA GLY A 349 -16.95 0.70 -4.36
C GLY A 349 -16.61 -0.76 -4.62
N SER A 350 -17.56 -1.57 -5.09
CA SER A 350 -17.27 -2.86 -5.74
C SER A 350 -16.44 -2.62 -7.00
N ALA A 351 -16.67 -1.50 -7.71
CA ALA A 351 -15.71 -0.95 -8.66
C ALA A 351 -15.86 0.56 -8.83
N ILE A 352 -14.77 1.25 -9.18
CA ILE A 352 -14.80 2.68 -9.55
C ILE A 352 -14.00 2.98 -10.80
N GLN A 353 -14.42 3.98 -11.56
CA GLN A 353 -13.60 4.59 -12.61
C GLN A 353 -13.80 6.09 -12.65
N ILE A 354 -12.71 6.85 -12.81
CA ILE A 354 -12.77 8.30 -13.06
C ILE A 354 -12.61 8.56 -14.56
N THR A 355 -13.51 9.39 -15.10
CA THR A 355 -13.51 9.87 -16.49
C THR A 355 -13.61 11.39 -16.52
N ASN A 356 -13.45 12.00 -17.69
CA ASN A 356 -13.50 13.47 -17.88
C ASN A 356 -12.64 14.23 -16.86
N TRP A 357 -11.47 13.68 -16.55
CA TRP A 357 -10.56 14.25 -15.56
C TRP A 357 -9.99 15.58 -16.04
N ALA A 358 -10.24 16.63 -15.28
CA ALA A 358 -9.74 17.96 -15.51
C ALA A 358 -8.78 18.36 -14.37
N MET A 359 -7.61 18.80 -14.78
CA MET A 359 -6.52 19.19 -13.90
C MET A 359 -6.44 20.72 -13.80
N PRO A 360 -5.95 21.25 -12.67
CA PRO A 360 -5.60 22.67 -12.55
C PRO A 360 -4.55 23.08 -13.61
N PRO A 361 -4.52 24.37 -14.00
CA PRO A 361 -3.45 24.89 -14.85
C PRO A 361 -2.05 24.66 -14.27
N TRP A 362 -1.06 24.46 -15.13
CA TRP A 362 0.35 24.35 -14.72
C TRP A 362 0.81 25.70 -14.15
N ASN A 363 1.23 25.73 -12.87
CA ASN A 363 1.45 26.92 -12.02
C ASN A 363 0.19 27.60 -11.47
N ASP A 364 -0.88 26.85 -11.25
CA ASP A 364 -2.03 27.38 -10.55
C ASP A 364 -1.69 27.80 -9.11
N THR A 365 -1.89 29.08 -8.79
CA THR A 365 -1.72 29.65 -7.45
C THR A 365 -3.04 29.79 -6.71
N ASP A 366 -4.16 29.51 -7.38
CA ASP A 366 -5.51 29.76 -6.88
C ASP A 366 -6.13 28.51 -6.23
N ASN A 367 -5.35 27.43 -6.04
CA ASN A 367 -5.78 26.13 -5.50
C ASN A 367 -7.05 25.60 -6.20
N THR A 368 -7.10 25.71 -7.53
CA THR A 368 -8.19 25.15 -8.33
C THR A 368 -8.28 23.65 -8.04
N PRO A 369 -9.48 23.11 -7.81
CA PRO A 369 -9.66 21.69 -7.59
C PRO A 369 -9.34 20.89 -8.85
N TYR A 370 -8.87 19.66 -8.65
CA TYR A 370 -9.02 18.63 -9.64
C TYR A 370 -10.49 18.21 -9.72
N THR A 371 -11.01 17.99 -10.92
CA THR A 371 -12.41 17.58 -11.10
C THR A 371 -12.52 16.43 -12.08
N GLY A 372 -13.57 15.63 -11.96
CA GLY A 372 -13.85 14.56 -12.90
C GLY A 372 -15.23 13.96 -12.66
N ILE A 373 -15.51 12.88 -13.38
CA ILE A 373 -16.72 12.09 -13.21
C ILE A 373 -16.32 10.74 -12.62
N LEU A 374 -16.68 10.51 -11.37
CA LEU A 374 -16.55 9.20 -10.75
C LEU A 374 -17.78 8.36 -11.11
N TRP A 375 -17.51 7.22 -11.74
CA TRP A 375 -18.46 6.16 -11.95
C TRP A 375 -18.25 5.13 -10.84
N GLY A 376 -19.33 4.75 -10.17
CA GLY A 376 -19.32 3.76 -9.10
C GLY A 376 -20.28 2.62 -9.40
N LEU A 377 -19.81 1.39 -9.22
CA LEU A 377 -20.60 0.17 -9.26
C LEU A 377 -20.71 -0.35 -7.82
N GLY A 378 -21.89 -0.86 -7.46
CA GLY A 378 -22.10 -1.65 -6.25
C GLY A 378 -22.42 -3.10 -6.64
N ASP A 379 -22.15 -4.02 -5.71
CA ASP A 379 -22.47 -5.45 -5.71
C ASP A 379 -24.01 -5.64 -5.90
N ARG A 380 -24.49 -6.88 -5.94
CA ARG A 380 -25.86 -7.37 -6.11
C ARG A 380 -26.93 -6.83 -5.15
N GLY A 381 -26.63 -5.81 -4.35
CA GLY A 381 -27.53 -5.17 -3.41
C GLY A 381 -27.34 -5.66 -1.98
N TRP A 382 -28.15 -5.13 -1.06
CA TRP A 382 -28.17 -5.58 0.33
C TRP A 382 -28.42 -7.09 0.44
N ASN A 383 -27.42 -7.84 0.92
CA ASN A 383 -27.39 -9.30 0.90
C ASN A 383 -27.02 -9.94 2.27
N ASN A 384 -26.81 -9.14 3.32
CA ASN A 384 -26.38 -9.62 4.65
C ASN A 384 -27.33 -10.64 5.32
N GLU A 385 -28.57 -10.76 4.83
CA GLU A 385 -29.60 -11.69 5.34
C GLU A 385 -30.06 -12.70 4.27
N GLY A 386 -29.34 -12.76 3.16
CA GLY A 386 -29.74 -13.41 1.92
C GLY A 386 -29.92 -12.40 0.79
N THR A 387 -29.85 -12.90 -0.45
CA THR A 387 -29.96 -12.05 -1.64
C THR A 387 -31.36 -11.47 -1.81
N VAL A 388 -31.47 -10.33 -2.48
CA VAL A 388 -32.75 -9.64 -2.73
C VAL A 388 -32.91 -9.28 -4.20
N ASN A 389 -34.14 -9.00 -4.64
CA ASN A 389 -34.45 -8.62 -6.03
C ASN A 389 -34.04 -7.17 -6.34
N HIS A 390 -32.81 -6.82 -6.00
CA HIS A 390 -32.18 -5.55 -6.34
C HIS A 390 -31.93 -5.49 -7.84
N GLN A 391 -32.29 -4.39 -8.49
CA GLN A 391 -31.89 -4.15 -9.87
C GLN A 391 -30.47 -3.53 -9.88
N PRO A 392 -29.46 -4.22 -10.44
CA PRO A 392 -28.08 -3.73 -10.50
C PRO A 392 -27.97 -2.43 -11.28
N ARG A 393 -27.01 -1.58 -10.89
CA ARG A 393 -26.95 -0.20 -11.37
C ARG A 393 -25.55 0.41 -11.27
N VAL A 394 -25.28 1.37 -12.15
CA VAL A 394 -24.06 2.17 -12.14
C VAL A 394 -24.41 3.61 -11.78
N HIS A 395 -23.68 4.18 -10.84
CA HIS A 395 -23.86 5.54 -10.35
C HIS A 395 -22.82 6.48 -10.93
N ARG A 396 -23.20 7.75 -11.09
CA ARG A 396 -22.34 8.80 -11.62
C ARG A 396 -22.31 9.99 -10.67
N PHE A 397 -21.12 10.43 -10.31
CA PHE A 397 -20.87 11.55 -9.42
C PHE A 397 -19.88 12.53 -10.06
N ALA A 398 -20.14 13.83 -9.93
CA ALA A 398 -19.09 14.82 -10.10
C ALA A 398 -18.15 14.71 -8.90
N LEU A 399 -16.88 14.45 -9.18
CA LEU A 399 -15.82 14.36 -8.19
C LEU A 399 -15.01 15.66 -8.18
N THR A 400 -14.73 16.16 -6.99
CA THR A 400 -13.81 17.29 -6.75
C THR A 400 -12.76 16.86 -5.74
N LEU A 401 -11.48 17.06 -6.05
CA LEU A 401 -10.34 16.82 -5.14
C LEU A 401 -9.54 18.11 -4.95
N VAL A 402 -9.32 18.51 -3.69
CA VAL A 402 -8.46 19.64 -3.30
C VAL A 402 -7.33 19.14 -2.41
N PRO A 403 -6.14 18.81 -2.95
CA PRO A 403 -5.14 18.06 -2.20
C PRO A 403 -4.34 18.90 -1.18
N ASP A 404 -4.05 20.16 -1.49
CA ASP A 404 -3.09 21.00 -0.75
C ASP A 404 -3.77 22.16 0.02
N TYR A 405 -4.81 21.87 0.82
CA TYR A 405 -5.60 22.93 1.49
C TYR A 405 -5.81 22.72 3.00
N PRO A 406 -5.59 23.74 3.85
CA PRO A 406 -5.88 23.63 5.26
C PRO A 406 -7.39 23.75 5.47
N THR A 407 -8.02 22.67 5.98
CA THR A 407 -9.44 22.53 6.39
C THR A 407 -10.45 22.48 5.24
N PRO A 408 -11.10 21.33 4.95
CA PRO A 408 -11.68 20.37 5.90
C PRO A 408 -11.04 18.97 5.88
N ARG A 409 -11.50 18.10 6.80
CA ARG A 409 -11.19 16.65 6.85
C ARG A 409 -11.46 15.99 5.49
N GLU A 410 -12.63 16.23 4.90
CA GLU A 410 -12.97 15.73 3.58
C GLU A 410 -12.45 16.67 2.48
N ARG A 411 -11.49 16.18 1.71
CA ARG A 411 -10.87 16.85 0.56
C ARG A 411 -11.36 16.32 -0.78
N ILE A 412 -12.02 15.18 -0.77
CA ILE A 412 -12.77 14.61 -1.89
C ILE A 412 -14.24 14.88 -1.64
N ARG A 413 -14.93 15.44 -2.65
CA ARG A 413 -16.38 15.66 -2.63
C ARG A 413 -17.02 14.97 -3.82
N LEU A 414 -18.14 14.31 -3.55
CA LEU A 414 -18.99 13.71 -4.55
C LEU A 414 -20.31 14.45 -4.62
N GLU A 415 -20.70 14.87 -5.82
CA GLU A 415 -22.03 15.38 -6.12
C GLU A 415 -22.74 14.40 -7.05
N TYR A 416 -23.86 13.84 -6.61
CA TYR A 416 -24.61 12.88 -7.39
C TYR A 416 -25.16 13.51 -8.68
N LEU A 417 -24.95 12.81 -9.79
CA LEU A 417 -25.42 13.24 -11.12
C LEU A 417 -26.51 12.33 -11.64
N ASP A 418 -26.27 11.01 -11.64
CA ASP A 418 -27.18 10.08 -12.28
C ASP A 418 -27.01 8.63 -11.81
N THR A 419 -28.00 7.80 -12.15
CA THR A 419 -27.96 6.34 -12.03
C THR A 419 -28.49 5.67 -13.30
N ILE A 420 -27.73 4.69 -13.79
CA ILE A 420 -28.08 3.83 -14.92
C ILE A 420 -28.48 2.46 -14.37
N LEU A 421 -29.71 2.03 -14.66
CA LEU A 421 -30.21 0.70 -14.30
C LEU A 421 -29.82 -0.32 -15.38
N LEU A 422 -29.25 -1.45 -14.96
CA LEU A 422 -28.85 -2.53 -15.87
C LEU A 422 -30.04 -3.40 -16.27
N ARG A 423 -30.04 -3.79 -17.54
CA ARG A 423 -31.11 -4.52 -18.23
C ARG A 423 -30.53 -5.57 -19.17
N ASP A 424 -31.26 -6.66 -19.34
CA ASP A 424 -30.93 -7.73 -20.28
C ASP A 424 -31.00 -7.25 -21.75
N PRO A 425 -30.60 -8.10 -22.73
CA PRO A 425 -30.61 -7.72 -24.15
C PRO A 425 -31.98 -7.27 -24.70
N GLN A 426 -33.07 -7.74 -24.09
CA GLN A 426 -34.47 -7.47 -24.43
C GLN A 426 -35.01 -6.24 -23.69
N GLY A 427 -34.22 -5.64 -22.79
CA GLY A 427 -34.57 -4.46 -22.02
C GLY A 427 -35.30 -4.73 -20.71
N ASN A 428 -35.37 -5.99 -20.29
CA ASN A 428 -35.93 -6.33 -18.99
C ASN A 428 -34.97 -5.98 -17.83
N PRO A 429 -35.49 -5.63 -16.65
CA PRO A 429 -34.66 -5.49 -15.45
C PRO A 429 -33.86 -6.76 -15.14
N MET A 430 -32.58 -6.60 -14.82
CA MET A 430 -31.76 -7.64 -14.22
C MET A 430 -31.99 -7.71 -12.71
N THR A 431 -31.44 -8.73 -12.04
CA THR A 431 -31.59 -8.95 -10.60
C THR A 431 -30.26 -9.30 -9.94
N GLY A 432 -30.09 -8.93 -8.67
CA GLY A 432 -29.01 -9.36 -7.79
C GLY A 432 -29.35 -10.58 -6.91
N LEU A 433 -30.45 -11.26 -7.21
CA LEU A 433 -30.78 -12.53 -6.56
C LEU A 433 -29.77 -13.61 -6.94
N ASP A 434 -29.52 -14.52 -6.00
CA ASP A 434 -28.78 -15.74 -6.26
C ASP A 434 -29.40 -16.52 -7.44
N PRO A 435 -28.58 -16.90 -8.45
CA PRO A 435 -29.05 -17.67 -9.58
C PRO A 435 -29.72 -18.98 -9.16
N ASP A 436 -30.66 -19.45 -9.98
CA ASP A 436 -31.21 -20.79 -9.83
C ASP A 436 -30.09 -21.84 -9.96
N ASP A 437 -30.23 -22.95 -9.23
CA ASP A 437 -29.21 -24.02 -9.21
C ASP A 437 -28.92 -24.61 -10.59
N TRP A 438 -29.90 -24.60 -11.51
CA TRP A 438 -29.75 -25.11 -12.86
C TRP A 438 -30.35 -24.19 -13.90
N GLY A 439 -29.74 -24.22 -15.08
CA GLY A 439 -30.22 -23.49 -16.24
C GLY A 439 -29.66 -22.08 -16.32
N GLY A 440 -30.41 -21.22 -17.00
CA GLY A 440 -30.01 -19.87 -17.34
C GLY A 440 -30.98 -19.32 -18.37
N VAL A 441 -30.75 -18.08 -18.79
CA VAL A 441 -31.52 -17.47 -19.86
C VAL A 441 -30.67 -17.43 -21.13
N GLU A 442 -31.22 -17.97 -22.22
CA GLU A 442 -30.62 -17.93 -23.53
C GLU A 442 -31.13 -16.74 -24.33
N PHE A 443 -30.20 -16.05 -24.99
CA PHE A 443 -30.52 -15.04 -25.98
C PHE A 443 -29.77 -15.31 -27.27
N PRO A 444 -30.33 -14.95 -28.45
CA PRO A 444 -29.62 -15.12 -29.71
C PRO A 444 -28.25 -14.43 -29.67
N TYR A 445 -27.19 -15.19 -29.98
CA TYR A 445 -25.79 -14.73 -30.00
C TYR A 445 -25.16 -14.43 -28.63
N PHE A 446 -25.81 -14.77 -27.52
CA PHE A 446 -25.25 -14.71 -26.18
C PHE A 446 -24.90 -16.12 -25.67
N PRO A 447 -23.90 -16.26 -24.77
CA PRO A 447 -23.75 -17.46 -23.97
C PRO A 447 -24.97 -17.64 -23.05
N LEU A 448 -25.07 -18.82 -22.41
CA LEU A 448 -26.04 -19.04 -21.35
C LEU A 448 -25.77 -18.07 -20.20
N LEU A 449 -26.75 -17.24 -19.86
CA LEU A 449 -26.62 -16.24 -18.80
C LEU A 449 -27.18 -16.76 -17.47
N PRO A 450 -26.54 -16.46 -16.33
CA PRO A 450 -27.10 -16.76 -15.01
C PRO A 450 -28.50 -16.16 -14.86
N SER A 451 -29.41 -16.86 -14.18
CA SER A 451 -30.78 -16.38 -14.02
C SER A 451 -31.38 -16.77 -12.70
N ALA A 452 -32.26 -15.93 -12.16
CA ALA A 452 -33.04 -16.23 -10.98
C ALA A 452 -34.54 -16.17 -11.30
N THR A 453 -35.28 -17.18 -10.83
CA THR A 453 -36.73 -17.31 -11.03
C THR A 453 -37.49 -17.10 -9.73
N TYR A 454 -38.36 -16.09 -9.66
CA TYR A 454 -39.13 -15.72 -8.48
C TYR A 454 -40.63 -15.53 -8.78
N LEU A 455 -41.44 -15.49 -7.72
CA LEU A 455 -42.89 -15.27 -7.79
C LEU A 455 -43.25 -13.79 -7.61
N GLY A 456 -44.29 -13.35 -8.30
CA GLY A 456 -44.79 -11.98 -8.24
C GLY A 456 -43.70 -10.96 -8.56
N ASP A 457 -43.49 -10.00 -7.67
CA ASP A 457 -42.48 -8.94 -7.83
C ASP A 457 -41.09 -9.28 -7.23
N GLY A 458 -40.91 -10.48 -6.68
CA GLY A 458 -39.65 -10.90 -6.03
C GLY A 458 -39.39 -10.27 -4.66
N TRP A 459 -40.36 -9.53 -4.10
CA TRP A 459 -40.32 -8.94 -2.76
C TRP A 459 -41.46 -9.47 -1.85
N GLY A 460 -42.12 -10.56 -2.26
CA GLY A 460 -43.32 -11.09 -1.61
C GLY A 460 -44.61 -10.33 -1.91
N GLY A 461 -44.58 -9.38 -2.87
CA GLY A 461 -45.75 -8.67 -3.40
C GLY A 461 -46.08 -9.08 -4.84
N GLY A 462 -47.13 -8.51 -5.40
CA GLY A 462 -47.62 -8.85 -6.74
C GLY A 462 -48.42 -10.17 -6.79
N ASP A 463 -48.78 -10.61 -8.00
CA ASP A 463 -49.50 -11.87 -8.19
C ASP A 463 -48.55 -13.06 -7.95
N GLN A 464 -48.76 -13.79 -6.85
CA GLN A 464 -47.92 -14.94 -6.47
C GLN A 464 -48.08 -16.15 -7.40
N ASN A 465 -48.96 -16.09 -8.41
CA ASN A 465 -49.04 -17.08 -9.48
C ASN A 465 -48.21 -16.70 -10.71
N GLU A 466 -47.70 -15.47 -10.78
CA GLU A 466 -46.81 -15.01 -11.84
C GLU A 466 -45.39 -15.49 -11.55
N ILE A 467 -44.81 -16.25 -12.47
CA ILE A 467 -43.43 -16.72 -12.40
C ILE A 467 -42.60 -15.83 -13.32
N THR A 468 -41.61 -15.14 -12.75
CA THR A 468 -40.69 -14.27 -13.48
C THR A 468 -39.27 -14.82 -13.40
N THR A 469 -38.61 -14.92 -14.55
CA THR A 469 -37.17 -15.24 -14.64
C THR A 469 -36.44 -14.02 -15.18
N ARG A 470 -35.38 -13.59 -14.49
CA ARG A 470 -34.50 -12.48 -14.92
C ARG A 470 -33.06 -12.95 -14.97
N VAL A 471 -32.24 -12.29 -15.79
CA VAL A 471 -30.78 -12.45 -15.73
C VAL A 471 -30.30 -11.98 -14.36
N ALA A 472 -29.57 -12.85 -13.68
CA ALA A 472 -28.94 -12.58 -12.40
C ALA A 472 -27.49 -12.15 -12.62
N ILE A 473 -27.02 -11.16 -11.87
CA ILE A 473 -25.64 -10.68 -11.95
C ILE A 473 -25.20 -10.18 -10.59
N ASP A 474 -23.93 -10.43 -10.31
CA ASP A 474 -23.20 -9.94 -9.17
C ASP A 474 -22.00 -9.11 -9.66
N PRO A 475 -22.20 -7.81 -9.92
CA PRO A 475 -21.27 -7.04 -10.72
C PRO A 475 -20.12 -6.48 -9.86
N GLU A 476 -18.89 -6.87 -10.17
CA GLU A 476 -17.72 -6.60 -9.32
C GLU A 476 -16.64 -5.74 -10.00
N SER A 477 -16.71 -5.53 -11.31
CA SER A 477 -15.73 -4.69 -12.01
C SER A 477 -16.37 -3.80 -13.06
N LEU A 478 -15.77 -2.63 -13.32
CA LEU A 478 -16.32 -1.64 -14.23
C LEU A 478 -15.23 -1.02 -15.11
N HIS A 479 -15.49 -1.01 -16.41
CA HIS A 479 -14.85 -0.10 -17.35
C HIS A 479 -15.88 0.74 -18.09
N VAL A 480 -15.63 2.05 -18.17
CA VAL A 480 -16.46 3.05 -18.85
C VAL A 480 -15.69 3.61 -20.03
N ASP A 481 -16.30 3.49 -21.21
CA ASP A 481 -15.86 4.18 -22.42
C ASP A 481 -16.98 5.12 -22.88
N GLU A 482 -16.89 6.38 -22.45
CA GLU A 482 -17.87 7.41 -22.82
C GLU A 482 -17.85 7.75 -24.32
N ALA A 483 -16.70 7.60 -24.98
CA ALA A 483 -16.56 7.91 -26.40
C ALA A 483 -17.24 6.83 -27.26
N ALA A 484 -17.07 5.56 -26.89
CA ALA A 484 -17.77 4.44 -27.51
C ALA A 484 -19.22 4.28 -27.01
N GLY A 485 -19.58 4.93 -25.90
CA GLY A 485 -20.93 4.87 -25.33
C GLY A 485 -21.25 3.52 -24.69
N ILE A 486 -20.26 2.86 -24.10
CA ILE A 486 -20.39 1.52 -23.52
C ILE A 486 -19.83 1.42 -22.09
N LEU A 487 -20.38 0.47 -21.35
CA LEU A 487 -19.92 0.01 -20.04
C LEU A 487 -19.51 -1.46 -20.19
N THR A 488 -18.34 -1.86 -19.72
CA THR A 488 -17.92 -3.26 -19.62
C THR A 488 -17.88 -3.65 -18.16
N ILE A 489 -18.55 -4.74 -17.78
CA ILE A 489 -18.73 -5.17 -16.39
C ILE A 489 -18.35 -6.64 -16.25
N GLY A 490 -17.59 -6.97 -15.21
CA GLY A 490 -17.29 -8.35 -14.81
C GLY A 490 -18.26 -8.80 -13.73
N ASP A 491 -18.49 -10.11 -13.67
CA ASP A 491 -19.54 -10.73 -12.85
C ASP A 491 -18.99 -11.85 -11.98
N GLU A 492 -19.50 -11.95 -10.76
CA GLU A 492 -19.11 -12.94 -9.77
C GLU A 492 -19.85 -14.27 -9.96
N TYR A 493 -21.10 -14.23 -10.44
CA TYR A 493 -21.92 -15.42 -10.65
C TYR A 493 -21.46 -16.23 -11.88
N GLY A 494 -21.43 -15.57 -13.03
CA GLY A 494 -21.17 -16.18 -14.33
C GLY A 494 -19.70 -16.48 -14.69
N PRO A 495 -18.72 -16.13 -13.83
CA PRO A 495 -17.55 -15.32 -14.23
C PRO A 495 -17.60 -14.78 -15.66
N MET A 496 -18.59 -13.95 -15.99
CA MET A 496 -18.79 -13.43 -17.34
C MET A 496 -18.27 -11.99 -17.47
N ILE A 497 -18.06 -11.56 -18.72
CA ILE A 497 -17.82 -10.15 -19.04
C ILE A 497 -18.98 -9.64 -19.90
N TYR A 498 -19.73 -8.68 -19.39
CA TYR A 498 -20.87 -8.08 -20.06
C TYR A 498 -20.51 -6.72 -20.64
N THR A 499 -21.03 -6.39 -21.82
CA THR A 499 -20.99 -5.02 -22.35
C THR A 499 -22.42 -4.47 -22.38
N PHE A 500 -22.60 -3.29 -21.82
CA PHE A 500 -23.85 -2.54 -21.81
C PHE A 500 -23.69 -1.24 -22.60
N SER A 501 -24.78 -0.80 -23.22
CA SER A 501 -24.91 0.59 -23.68
C SER A 501 -25.01 1.56 -22.50
N MET A 502 -24.74 2.86 -22.73
CA MET A 502 -24.95 3.92 -21.72
C MET A 502 -26.40 4.10 -21.24
N SER A 503 -27.39 3.43 -21.86
CA SER A 503 -28.75 3.35 -21.31
C SER A 503 -28.95 2.19 -20.33
N GLY A 504 -27.91 1.38 -20.11
CA GLY A 504 -27.91 0.18 -19.26
C GLY A 504 -28.46 -1.08 -19.92
N ARG A 505 -28.66 -1.12 -21.24
CA ARG A 505 -29.10 -2.34 -21.95
C ARG A 505 -27.89 -3.16 -22.35
N MET A 506 -27.87 -4.44 -22.01
CA MET A 506 -26.81 -5.38 -22.41
C MET A 506 -26.78 -5.51 -23.94
N ILE A 507 -25.58 -5.43 -24.51
CA ILE A 507 -25.36 -5.51 -25.96
C ILE A 507 -24.47 -6.70 -26.36
N SER A 508 -23.60 -7.17 -25.45
CA SER A 508 -22.85 -8.42 -25.65
C SER A 508 -22.47 -9.04 -24.31
N ALA A 509 -22.15 -10.33 -24.33
CA ALA A 509 -21.58 -11.06 -23.20
C ALA A 509 -20.50 -12.01 -23.69
N THR A 510 -19.42 -12.12 -22.93
CA THR A 510 -18.26 -12.98 -23.22
C THR A 510 -18.11 -13.98 -22.09
N ALA A 511 -18.17 -15.25 -22.43
CA ALA A 511 -17.89 -16.32 -21.50
C ALA A 511 -16.39 -16.56 -21.32
N PRO A 512 -15.96 -16.97 -20.12
CA PRO A 512 -14.60 -17.46 -19.93
C PRO A 512 -14.44 -18.85 -20.59
N PRO A 513 -13.22 -19.40 -20.64
CA PRO A 513 -13.03 -20.83 -20.93
C PRO A 513 -13.89 -21.69 -20.01
N GLY A 514 -14.36 -22.85 -20.50
CA GLY A 514 -15.28 -23.71 -19.75
C GLY A 514 -14.78 -24.10 -18.36
N ALA A 515 -13.46 -24.24 -18.17
CA ALA A 515 -12.85 -24.53 -16.87
C ALA A 515 -13.12 -23.52 -15.76
N PHE A 516 -13.63 -22.33 -16.07
CA PHE A 516 -14.03 -21.30 -15.11
C PHE A 516 -15.49 -21.43 -14.68
N LEU A 517 -16.33 -22.06 -15.50
CA LEU A 517 -17.75 -22.18 -15.21
C LEU A 517 -17.93 -23.08 -13.98
N PRO A 518 -18.77 -22.68 -13.00
CA PRO A 518 -19.02 -23.49 -11.81
C PRO A 518 -19.84 -24.71 -12.19
N TYR A 519 -19.27 -25.91 -12.08
CA TYR A 519 -19.99 -27.15 -12.35
C TYR A 519 -20.40 -27.85 -11.06
N ARG A 520 -21.67 -28.23 -10.97
CA ARG A 520 -22.21 -29.10 -9.92
C ARG A 520 -22.71 -30.40 -10.54
N GLY A 521 -22.87 -31.42 -9.71
CA GLY A 521 -23.41 -32.70 -10.13
C GLY A 521 -23.83 -33.56 -8.95
N SER A 522 -24.87 -34.37 -9.14
CA SER A 522 -25.29 -35.36 -8.12
C SER A 522 -24.30 -36.53 -7.97
N ASN A 523 -23.38 -36.68 -8.93
CA ASN A 523 -22.24 -37.59 -8.92
C ASN A 523 -21.17 -37.15 -9.95
N ALA A 524 -19.97 -37.71 -9.86
CA ALA A 524 -18.79 -37.33 -10.64
C ALA A 524 -18.88 -37.54 -12.18
N THR A 525 -19.96 -38.14 -12.68
CA THR A 525 -20.15 -38.49 -14.10
C THR A 525 -21.23 -37.69 -14.82
N HIS A 526 -22.01 -36.87 -14.10
CA HIS A 526 -22.99 -35.94 -14.68
C HIS A 526 -22.81 -34.57 -14.02
N MET A 527 -22.15 -33.67 -14.74
CA MET A 527 -21.90 -32.29 -14.32
C MET A 527 -22.58 -31.32 -15.26
N GLU A 528 -23.21 -30.29 -14.70
CA GLU A 528 -23.82 -29.19 -15.45
C GLU A 528 -23.40 -27.84 -14.84
N PRO A 529 -23.41 -26.73 -15.59
CA PRO A 529 -23.18 -25.41 -15.03
C PRO A 529 -24.27 -25.04 -14.01
N SER A 530 -23.84 -24.59 -12.84
CA SER A 530 -24.69 -24.08 -11.75
C SER A 530 -24.11 -22.77 -11.25
N PHE A 531 -24.75 -21.66 -11.61
CA PHE A 531 -24.25 -20.32 -11.29
C PHE A 531 -24.59 -19.85 -9.87
N SER A 532 -25.31 -20.65 -9.09
CA SER A 532 -25.65 -20.31 -7.70
C SER A 532 -24.39 -20.06 -6.86
N SER A 533 -24.46 -19.02 -6.03
CA SER A 533 -23.45 -18.62 -5.06
C SER A 533 -23.64 -19.29 -3.70
N ASP A 534 -24.65 -20.14 -3.52
CA ASP A 534 -25.02 -20.75 -2.23
C ASP A 534 -25.54 -19.71 -1.21
N ASP A 535 -26.09 -18.59 -1.68
CA ASP A 535 -26.64 -17.49 -0.86
C ASP A 535 -28.15 -17.31 -1.08
N PRO A 536 -29.00 -18.09 -0.40
CA PRO A 536 -30.42 -18.10 -0.67
C PRO A 536 -31.06 -16.73 -0.38
N ARG A 537 -32.22 -16.56 -1.00
CA ARG A 537 -32.94 -15.29 -1.08
C ARG A 537 -33.69 -15.00 0.21
N ILE A 538 -33.84 -13.72 0.55
CA ILE A 538 -34.76 -13.30 1.61
C ILE A 538 -36.19 -13.70 1.23
N GLY A 539 -36.85 -14.45 2.12
CA GLY A 539 -38.23 -14.91 1.91
C GLY A 539 -38.36 -16.25 1.16
N ASP A 540 -37.27 -16.84 0.67
CA ASP A 540 -37.23 -18.22 0.15
C ASP A 540 -35.94 -18.96 0.59
N PRO A 541 -35.70 -19.12 1.90
CA PRO A 541 -34.44 -19.68 2.44
C PRO A 541 -34.28 -21.19 2.19
N GLY A 542 -35.19 -21.83 1.43
CA GLY A 542 -35.17 -23.25 1.13
C GLY A 542 -34.53 -23.61 -0.21
N ARG A 543 -34.20 -22.61 -1.05
CA ARG A 543 -33.54 -22.82 -2.34
C ARG A 543 -32.02 -22.84 -2.19
N TRP A 544 -31.51 -24.02 -1.87
CA TRP A 544 -30.08 -24.30 -1.83
C TRP A 544 -29.67 -25.11 -3.08
N PRO A 545 -28.43 -24.95 -3.57
CA PRO A 545 -27.90 -25.82 -4.59
C PRO A 545 -27.82 -27.28 -4.12
N ILE A 546 -27.84 -28.24 -5.06
CA ILE A 546 -27.81 -29.68 -4.75
C ILE A 546 -26.58 -30.06 -3.90
N THR A 547 -25.43 -29.46 -4.19
CA THR A 547 -24.24 -29.49 -3.35
C THR A 547 -23.94 -28.07 -2.91
N ALA A 548 -23.42 -27.87 -1.69
CA ALA A 548 -23.03 -26.53 -1.22
C ALA A 548 -21.91 -25.94 -2.08
N GLU A 549 -20.86 -26.72 -2.39
CA GLU A 549 -19.73 -26.27 -3.22
C GLU A 549 -19.77 -26.84 -4.65
N PRO A 550 -19.34 -26.05 -5.67
CA PRO A 550 -19.06 -26.55 -7.01
C PRO A 550 -17.93 -27.58 -6.96
N ALA A 551 -17.95 -28.56 -7.85
CA ALA A 551 -16.88 -29.56 -7.86
C ALA A 551 -15.69 -29.15 -8.76
N SER A 552 -15.93 -28.26 -9.73
CA SER A 552 -14.92 -27.61 -10.56
C SER A 552 -15.34 -26.19 -10.93
N GLY A 553 -14.39 -25.39 -11.41
CA GLY A 553 -14.59 -24.01 -11.83
C GLY A 553 -14.60 -23.00 -10.71
N ARG A 554 -15.36 -21.93 -10.91
CA ARG A 554 -15.48 -20.81 -9.97
C ARG A 554 -16.05 -21.26 -8.63
N PRO A 555 -15.37 -21.01 -7.50
CA PRO A 555 -15.94 -21.23 -6.17
C PRO A 555 -17.17 -20.36 -5.92
N ASN A 556 -18.00 -20.73 -4.95
CA ASN A 556 -19.15 -19.94 -4.53
C ASN A 556 -18.77 -18.48 -4.29
N ASN A 557 -19.42 -17.59 -5.03
CA ASN A 557 -19.25 -16.16 -4.86
C ASN A 557 -17.77 -15.75 -4.93
N ARG A 558 -17.08 -16.13 -6.04
CA ARG A 558 -15.65 -15.86 -6.30
C ARG A 558 -15.34 -15.77 -7.81
N GLY A 559 -16.00 -14.89 -8.57
CA GLY A 559 -15.90 -14.78 -10.04
C GLY A 559 -14.92 -13.73 -10.56
N PHE A 560 -15.27 -13.08 -11.68
CA PHE A 560 -14.45 -12.03 -12.28
C PHE A 560 -14.61 -10.71 -11.52
N GLU A 561 -13.74 -10.58 -10.53
CA GLU A 561 -13.72 -9.44 -9.64
C GLU A 561 -13.08 -8.20 -10.26
N ALA A 562 -12.09 -8.41 -11.13
CA ALA A 562 -11.21 -7.33 -11.53
C ALA A 562 -11.04 -7.30 -13.05
N LEU A 563 -11.35 -6.14 -13.65
CA LEU A 563 -11.19 -5.89 -15.08
C LEU A 563 -10.33 -4.66 -15.30
N ALA A 564 -9.42 -4.74 -16.28
CA ALA A 564 -8.61 -3.59 -16.67
C ALA A 564 -8.49 -3.53 -18.18
N VAL A 565 -8.87 -2.39 -18.77
CA VAL A 565 -8.86 -2.16 -20.21
C VAL A 565 -7.71 -1.22 -20.59
N SER A 566 -7.04 -1.49 -21.72
CA SER A 566 -5.97 -0.65 -22.24
C SER A 566 -6.48 0.77 -22.55
N PRO A 567 -5.66 1.82 -22.43
CA PRO A 567 -6.04 3.18 -22.84
C PRO A 567 -6.51 3.29 -24.30
N ALA A 568 -5.99 2.42 -25.18
CA ALA A 568 -6.41 2.33 -26.58
C ALA A 568 -7.74 1.56 -26.77
N GLY A 569 -8.24 0.88 -25.75
CA GLY A 569 -9.48 0.11 -25.77
C GLY A 569 -9.38 -1.25 -26.48
N ASP A 570 -8.21 -1.64 -26.96
CA ASP A 570 -7.98 -2.84 -27.79
C ASP A 570 -7.50 -4.07 -27.00
N GLY A 571 -7.17 -3.91 -25.71
CA GLY A 571 -6.76 -4.98 -24.81
C GLY A 571 -7.52 -4.92 -23.49
N MET A 572 -7.75 -6.08 -22.88
CA MET A 572 -8.39 -6.18 -21.57
C MET A 572 -7.90 -7.38 -20.79
N PHE A 573 -7.71 -7.17 -19.50
CA PHE A 573 -7.48 -8.22 -18.54
C PHE A 573 -8.74 -8.51 -17.73
N ALA A 574 -8.93 -9.78 -17.36
CA ALA A 574 -9.93 -10.23 -16.39
C ALA A 574 -9.29 -11.18 -15.38
N LEU A 575 -9.44 -10.89 -14.10
CA LEU A 575 -8.82 -11.61 -13.00
C LEU A 575 -9.88 -12.21 -12.09
N MET A 576 -9.70 -13.49 -11.76
CA MET A 576 -10.51 -14.16 -10.74
C MET A 576 -10.21 -13.63 -9.35
N GLN A 577 -11.24 -13.49 -8.52
CA GLN A 577 -11.10 -13.09 -7.11
C GLN A 577 -10.22 -14.06 -6.30
N ALA A 578 -10.38 -15.36 -6.58
CA ALA A 578 -9.77 -16.47 -5.87
C ALA A 578 -9.36 -17.62 -6.83
N PRO A 579 -8.64 -18.65 -6.36
CA PRO A 579 -8.32 -19.83 -7.17
C PRO A 579 -9.59 -20.57 -7.60
N LEU A 580 -9.61 -21.19 -8.78
CA LEU A 580 -10.68 -22.10 -9.14
C LEU A 580 -10.61 -23.36 -8.27
N MET A 581 -11.71 -24.12 -8.18
CA MET A 581 -11.79 -25.33 -7.36
C MET A 581 -10.66 -26.32 -7.68
N GLN A 582 -10.37 -26.55 -8.97
CA GLN A 582 -9.28 -27.42 -9.44
C GLN A 582 -7.86 -26.85 -9.23
N GLU A 583 -7.72 -25.59 -8.85
CA GLU A 583 -6.43 -24.95 -8.56
C GLU A 583 -6.14 -24.89 -7.05
N GLY A 584 -6.94 -25.60 -6.26
CA GLY A 584 -6.69 -25.78 -4.85
C GLY A 584 -7.29 -24.67 -3.99
N MET A 585 -8.53 -24.27 -4.28
CA MET A 585 -9.33 -23.40 -3.40
C MET A 585 -9.30 -23.86 -1.93
N HIS A 586 -9.22 -25.16 -1.67
CA HIS A 586 -9.10 -25.76 -0.33
C HIS A 586 -7.74 -26.40 -0.04
N GLN A 587 -6.72 -26.17 -0.87
CA GLN A 587 -5.36 -26.67 -0.63
C GLN A 587 -4.60 -25.79 0.37
N PRO A 588 -3.57 -26.34 1.06
CA PRO A 588 -2.70 -25.55 1.93
C PRO A 588 -2.06 -24.36 1.19
N ASP A 589 -1.86 -23.28 1.94
CA ASP A 589 -1.63 -21.91 1.45
C ASP A 589 -0.39 -21.71 0.56
N GLU A 590 0.51 -22.70 0.50
CA GLU A 590 1.82 -22.62 -0.11
C GLU A 590 1.83 -22.47 -1.64
N HIS A 591 0.68 -22.65 -2.31
CA HIS A 591 0.58 -22.67 -3.78
C HIS A 591 -0.65 -21.95 -4.39
N ARG A 592 -1.39 -21.12 -3.63
CA ARG A 592 -2.59 -20.45 -4.14
C ARG A 592 -2.28 -19.48 -5.28
N VAL A 593 -2.97 -19.67 -6.41
CA VAL A 593 -2.90 -18.82 -7.60
C VAL A 593 -4.30 -18.52 -8.12
N ALA A 594 -4.53 -17.30 -8.60
CA ALA A 594 -5.70 -16.94 -9.39
C ALA A 594 -5.37 -16.96 -10.89
N ARG A 595 -6.38 -17.14 -11.74
CA ARG A 595 -6.23 -17.09 -13.20
C ARG A 595 -6.48 -15.66 -13.71
N LEU A 596 -5.57 -15.15 -14.53
CA LEU A 596 -5.67 -13.86 -15.22
C LEU A 596 -5.76 -14.09 -16.73
N LEU A 597 -6.86 -13.67 -17.34
CA LEU A 597 -7.09 -13.77 -18.78
C LEU A 597 -6.77 -12.47 -19.46
N TYR A 598 -6.24 -12.54 -20.67
CA TYR A 598 -6.08 -11.40 -21.56
C TYR A 598 -6.88 -11.58 -22.84
N TYR A 599 -7.76 -10.62 -23.08
CA TYR A 599 -8.57 -10.52 -24.27
C TYR A 599 -8.09 -9.38 -25.17
N LYS A 600 -7.99 -9.65 -26.47
CA LYS A 600 -8.02 -8.62 -27.50
C LYS A 600 -9.46 -8.18 -27.73
N ARG A 601 -9.67 -6.86 -27.83
CA ARG A 601 -10.98 -6.23 -28.06
C ARG A 601 -11.02 -5.64 -29.45
N GLU A 602 -12.07 -5.96 -30.19
CA GLU A 602 -12.27 -5.44 -31.54
C GLU A 602 -13.72 -5.02 -31.73
N ALA A 603 -13.93 -3.76 -32.13
CA ALA A 603 -15.22 -3.28 -32.56
C ALA A 603 -15.64 -3.97 -33.86
N ARG A 604 -16.89 -4.41 -33.93
CA ARG A 604 -17.51 -5.03 -35.10
C ARG A 604 -18.65 -4.16 -35.63
N ALA A 605 -19.16 -4.52 -36.81
CA ALA A 605 -20.30 -3.83 -37.40
C ALA A 605 -21.54 -3.96 -36.49
N GLY A 606 -22.31 -2.87 -36.35
CA GLY A 606 -23.54 -2.86 -35.54
C GLY A 606 -23.32 -2.61 -34.05
N ASP A 607 -22.29 -1.84 -33.68
CA ASP A 607 -21.94 -1.47 -32.30
C ASP A 607 -21.61 -2.66 -31.37
N GLU A 608 -21.26 -3.80 -31.96
CA GLU A 608 -20.84 -4.99 -31.23
C GLU A 608 -19.35 -4.91 -30.87
N LEU A 609 -19.01 -5.23 -29.64
CA LEU A 609 -17.64 -5.37 -29.19
C LEU A 609 -17.32 -6.85 -29.01
N SER A 610 -16.32 -7.35 -29.75
CA SER A 610 -15.88 -8.73 -29.65
C SER A 610 -14.61 -8.86 -28.80
N HIS A 611 -14.57 -9.93 -28.01
CA HIS A 611 -13.44 -10.28 -27.17
C HIS A 611 -12.84 -11.60 -27.63
N THR A 612 -11.54 -11.59 -27.94
CA THR A 612 -10.80 -12.80 -28.33
C THR A 612 -9.76 -13.08 -27.26
N LEU A 613 -9.85 -14.24 -26.61
CA LEU A 613 -8.87 -14.67 -25.61
C LEU A 613 -7.53 -15.00 -26.29
N GLU A 614 -6.45 -14.32 -25.90
CA GLU A 614 -5.11 -14.53 -26.49
C GLU A 614 -4.08 -15.06 -25.50
N ALA A 615 -4.29 -14.84 -24.20
CA ALA A 615 -3.38 -15.36 -23.18
C ALA A 615 -4.08 -15.58 -21.85
N GLU A 616 -3.46 -16.43 -21.05
CA GLU A 616 -3.89 -16.74 -19.71
C GLU A 616 -2.67 -16.97 -18.81
N TYR A 617 -2.70 -16.45 -17.59
CA TYR A 617 -1.58 -16.48 -16.66
C TYR A 617 -2.03 -16.89 -15.26
N LEU A 618 -1.09 -17.46 -14.50
CA LEU A 618 -1.26 -17.68 -13.06
C LEU A 618 -0.72 -16.48 -12.28
N VAL A 619 -1.51 -15.94 -11.36
CA VAL A 619 -1.12 -14.83 -10.48
C VAL A 619 -1.02 -15.35 -9.04
N PRO A 620 0.16 -15.31 -8.40
CA PRO A 620 0.31 -15.71 -7.01
C PRO A 620 -0.47 -14.79 -6.09
N MET A 621 -1.32 -15.36 -5.23
CA MET A 621 -2.08 -14.58 -4.26
C MET A 621 -1.20 -14.10 -3.10
N PRO A 622 -1.51 -12.93 -2.50
CA PRO A 622 -0.77 -12.45 -1.34
C PRO A 622 -0.89 -13.39 -0.15
N ARG A 623 0.13 -13.39 0.73
CA ARG A 623 0.14 -14.19 1.95
C ARG A 623 0.42 -13.32 3.15
N TRP A 624 -0.30 -13.57 4.23
CA TRP A 624 -0.01 -12.95 5.51
C TRP A 624 -0.26 -13.93 6.67
N SER A 625 0.80 -14.21 7.41
CA SER A 625 0.79 -15.08 8.58
C SER A 625 1.53 -14.40 9.73
N LYS A 626 0.86 -14.21 10.85
CA LYS A 626 1.47 -13.82 12.13
C LYS A 626 1.77 -15.12 12.88
N THR A 627 2.97 -15.24 13.44
CA THR A 627 3.39 -16.42 14.21
C THR A 627 2.34 -16.81 15.25
N GLY A 628 1.65 -17.94 15.04
CA GLY A 628 0.71 -18.54 16.00
C GLY A 628 -0.79 -18.32 15.75
N GLU A 629 -1.18 -17.59 14.70
CA GLU A 629 -2.59 -17.42 14.29
C GLU A 629 -2.85 -18.03 12.90
N ALA A 630 -4.11 -18.27 12.54
CA ALA A 630 -4.49 -18.75 11.21
C ALA A 630 -4.04 -17.74 10.13
N GLU A 631 -3.46 -18.24 9.03
CA GLU A 631 -3.08 -17.40 7.91
C GLU A 631 -4.33 -16.69 7.36
N THR A 632 -4.26 -15.37 7.20
CA THR A 632 -5.31 -14.64 6.50
C THR A 632 -5.11 -14.86 5.00
N LEU A 633 -6.21 -15.06 4.28
CA LEU A 633 -6.22 -15.35 2.85
C LEU A 633 -6.76 -14.14 2.07
N PRO A 634 -5.91 -13.17 1.70
CA PRO A 634 -6.34 -12.07 0.86
C PRO A 634 -6.92 -12.57 -0.47
N THR A 635 -7.93 -11.85 -0.96
CA THR A 635 -8.52 -12.03 -2.29
C THR A 635 -8.33 -10.77 -3.10
N TYR A 636 -8.24 -10.92 -4.43
CA TYR A 636 -8.21 -9.78 -5.32
C TYR A 636 -9.57 -9.11 -5.34
N THR A 637 -9.61 -7.80 -5.49
CA THR A 637 -10.85 -7.02 -5.45
C THR A 637 -10.98 -5.98 -6.56
N ASP A 638 -9.89 -5.54 -7.18
CA ASP A 638 -9.95 -4.71 -8.40
C ASP A 638 -8.59 -4.68 -9.12
N MET A 639 -8.53 -4.08 -10.30
CA MET A 639 -7.31 -3.95 -11.09
C MET A 639 -7.27 -2.72 -11.98
N VAL A 640 -6.08 -2.13 -12.15
CA VAL A 640 -5.83 -1.03 -13.09
C VAL A 640 -4.76 -1.42 -14.10
N TRP A 641 -5.00 -1.09 -15.36
CA TRP A 641 -4.06 -1.32 -16.46
C TRP A 641 -2.85 -0.38 -16.33
N LEU A 642 -1.63 -0.93 -16.39
CA LEU A 642 -0.41 -0.13 -16.56
C LEU A 642 0.20 -0.32 -17.96
N SER A 643 0.23 -1.56 -18.44
CA SER A 643 0.67 -1.91 -19.79
C SER A 643 0.17 -3.31 -20.15
N ARG A 644 0.45 -3.76 -21.37
CA ARG A 644 0.18 -5.16 -21.80
C ARG A 644 0.85 -6.23 -20.93
N TRP A 645 1.80 -5.86 -20.08
CA TRP A 645 2.55 -6.78 -19.24
C TRP A 645 2.46 -6.51 -17.74
N GLN A 646 1.81 -5.42 -17.33
CA GLN A 646 1.74 -5.01 -15.93
C GLN A 646 0.40 -4.40 -15.59
N VAL A 647 -0.06 -4.71 -14.39
CA VAL A 647 -1.31 -4.22 -13.81
C VAL A 647 -1.08 -3.92 -12.33
N LEU A 648 -1.82 -2.94 -11.80
CA LEU A 648 -2.00 -2.80 -10.36
C LEU A 648 -3.20 -3.65 -9.95
N VAL A 649 -3.11 -4.41 -8.87
CA VAL A 649 -4.20 -5.19 -8.31
C VAL A 649 -4.46 -4.75 -6.88
N LEU A 650 -5.72 -4.57 -6.51
CA LEU A 650 -6.12 -4.40 -5.12
C LEU A 650 -6.39 -5.77 -4.52
N ALA A 651 -5.93 -6.00 -3.30
CA ALA A 651 -6.27 -7.19 -2.54
C ALA A 651 -6.50 -6.86 -1.06
N ARG A 652 -7.42 -7.59 -0.42
CA ARG A 652 -7.75 -7.43 1.00
C ARG A 652 -7.98 -8.76 1.70
N SER A 653 -7.73 -8.78 3.01
CA SER A 653 -8.12 -9.89 3.89
C SER A 653 -9.64 -9.93 4.09
N MET A 654 -10.22 -11.12 3.99
CA MET A 654 -11.65 -11.35 4.23
C MET A 654 -12.02 -11.23 5.71
N GLY A 655 -13.15 -10.58 5.97
CA GLY A 655 -13.77 -10.47 7.29
C GLY A 655 -13.11 -9.47 8.24
N GLN A 656 -12.11 -8.70 7.80
CA GLN A 656 -11.34 -7.82 8.68
C GLN A 656 -11.53 -6.32 8.41
N GLY A 657 -11.95 -5.58 9.44
CA GLY A 657 -12.30 -4.17 9.38
C GLY A 657 -13.72 -3.92 9.89
N ARG A 658 -14.19 -2.67 9.82
CA ARG A 658 -15.55 -2.32 10.27
C ARG A 658 -16.60 -3.10 9.46
N GLY A 659 -17.50 -3.77 10.17
CA GLY A 659 -18.53 -4.66 9.58
C GLY A 659 -18.07 -6.09 9.32
N GLY A 660 -16.77 -6.39 9.46
CA GLY A 660 -16.19 -7.70 9.22
C GLY A 660 -16.37 -8.69 10.39
N ALA A 661 -16.58 -9.97 10.07
CA ALA A 661 -16.80 -11.03 11.07
C ALA A 661 -15.53 -11.46 11.85
N ALA A 662 -14.33 -11.17 11.33
CA ALA A 662 -13.03 -11.52 11.92
C ALA A 662 -12.43 -10.38 12.78
N GLY A 663 -13.12 -9.26 12.93
CA GLY A 663 -12.77 -8.16 13.84
C GLY A 663 -12.14 -6.95 13.16
N ALA A 664 -11.82 -5.93 13.97
CA ALA A 664 -11.47 -4.59 13.50
C ALA A 664 -10.10 -4.48 12.79
N HIS A 665 -9.17 -5.41 13.04
CA HIS A 665 -7.80 -5.30 12.52
C HIS A 665 -7.68 -5.92 11.11
N SER A 666 -7.47 -5.07 10.10
CA SER A 666 -7.11 -5.51 8.75
C SER A 666 -5.63 -5.90 8.68
N SER A 667 -5.34 -7.17 8.38
CA SER A 667 -3.97 -7.67 8.22
C SER A 667 -3.39 -7.41 6.82
N TYR A 668 -4.26 -7.27 5.82
CA TYR A 668 -3.88 -7.04 4.43
C TYR A 668 -4.95 -6.19 3.76
N ARG A 669 -4.54 -5.05 3.21
CA ARG A 669 -5.32 -4.19 2.32
C ARG A 669 -4.35 -3.36 1.52
N GLN A 670 -3.95 -3.87 0.37
CA GLN A 670 -2.83 -3.31 -0.38
C GLN A 670 -3.14 -3.26 -1.87
N VAL A 671 -2.58 -2.25 -2.54
CA VAL A 671 -2.43 -2.25 -3.98
C VAL A 671 -1.05 -2.80 -4.31
N ASP A 672 -1.00 -3.80 -5.17
CA ASP A 672 0.20 -4.52 -5.56
C ASP A 672 0.43 -4.44 -7.07
N VAL A 673 1.66 -4.70 -7.49
CA VAL A 673 2.03 -4.79 -8.90
C VAL A 673 2.10 -6.26 -9.31
N VAL A 674 1.35 -6.63 -10.35
CA VAL A 674 1.47 -7.92 -11.03
C VAL A 674 2.20 -7.72 -12.35
N ASP A 675 3.27 -8.49 -12.57
CA ASP A 675 4.13 -8.42 -13.75
C ASP A 675 4.18 -9.77 -14.49
N LEU A 676 3.74 -9.72 -15.75
CA LEU A 676 3.53 -10.87 -16.63
C LEU A 676 4.71 -11.15 -17.54
N ARG A 677 5.74 -10.29 -17.60
CA ARG A 677 6.84 -10.39 -18.59
C ARG A 677 7.57 -11.72 -18.56
N THR A 678 7.57 -12.36 -17.39
CA THR A 678 8.25 -13.64 -17.17
C THR A 678 7.29 -14.79 -16.90
N ALA A 679 5.98 -14.53 -16.90
CA ALA A 679 4.93 -15.51 -16.66
C ALA A 679 4.75 -16.40 -17.90
N GLU A 680 4.45 -17.67 -17.67
CA GLU A 680 4.10 -18.61 -18.72
C GLU A 680 2.63 -18.43 -19.11
N ASN A 681 2.36 -18.38 -20.43
CA ASN A 681 0.99 -18.39 -20.95
C ASN A 681 0.45 -19.82 -20.92
N VAL A 682 -0.61 -20.07 -20.16
CA VAL A 682 -1.20 -21.39 -19.94
C VAL A 682 -2.47 -21.66 -20.76
N LEU A 683 -2.85 -20.74 -21.64
CA LEU A 683 -4.08 -20.83 -22.44
C LEU A 683 -4.20 -22.18 -23.15
N GLY A 684 -5.31 -22.88 -22.90
CA GLY A 684 -5.62 -24.17 -23.54
C GLY A 684 -4.83 -25.37 -23.01
N ALA A 685 -3.90 -25.20 -22.08
CA ALA A 685 -3.10 -26.30 -21.54
C ALA A 685 -3.93 -27.28 -20.69
N LYS A 686 -5.07 -26.84 -20.12
CA LYS A 686 -5.91 -27.65 -19.22
C LYS A 686 -7.43 -27.41 -19.29
N ASP A 687 -7.94 -26.54 -20.15
CA ASP A 687 -9.34 -26.07 -20.02
C ASP A 687 -10.40 -27.10 -20.47
N ALA A 688 -10.08 -27.95 -21.45
CA ALA A 688 -11.03 -28.90 -22.05
C ALA A 688 -11.32 -30.16 -21.20
N ARG A 689 -10.68 -30.31 -20.03
CA ARG A 689 -10.77 -31.55 -19.22
C ARG A 689 -11.86 -31.53 -18.14
N TYR A 690 -12.37 -30.35 -17.77
CA TYR A 690 -13.23 -30.19 -16.59
C TYR A 690 -14.74 -30.16 -16.89
N GLU A 691 -15.13 -30.13 -18.17
CA GLU A 691 -16.54 -30.02 -18.59
C GLU A 691 -17.30 -31.36 -18.55
N GLN A 692 -16.63 -32.51 -18.35
CA GLN A 692 -17.23 -33.84 -18.56
C GLN A 692 -17.03 -34.86 -17.43
N THR A 693 -15.97 -34.80 -16.61
CA THR A 693 -15.72 -35.72 -15.48
C THR A 693 -14.76 -35.11 -14.45
N LEU A 694 -14.95 -35.41 -13.15
CA LEU A 694 -13.96 -35.12 -12.10
C LEU A 694 -12.91 -36.25 -12.05
N ASP A 695 -11.69 -36.02 -12.51
CA ASP A 695 -10.57 -36.97 -12.31
C ASP A 695 -9.97 -36.76 -10.89
N PRO A 696 -9.93 -37.80 -10.03
CA PRO A 696 -9.30 -37.71 -8.71
C PRO A 696 -7.80 -37.33 -8.74
N GLU A 697 -7.08 -37.53 -9.85
CA GLU A 697 -5.66 -37.14 -9.99
C GLU A 697 -5.47 -35.65 -10.33
N ASP A 698 -6.49 -34.95 -10.81
CA ASP A 698 -6.40 -33.54 -11.22
C ASP A 698 -6.36 -32.54 -10.05
N GLY A 699 -6.65 -33.01 -8.83
CA GLY A 699 -6.44 -32.28 -7.58
C GLY A 699 -5.03 -32.45 -6.99
N ALA A 700 -4.09 -33.09 -7.70
CA ALA A 700 -2.74 -33.30 -7.17
C ALA A 700 -1.99 -31.95 -7.02
N PRO A 701 -1.45 -31.62 -5.83
CA PRO A 701 -0.72 -30.37 -5.53
C PRO A 701 0.45 -30.03 -6.46
N ASN A 702 0.87 -30.98 -7.32
CA ASN A 702 2.06 -30.90 -8.16
C ASN A 702 1.77 -30.53 -9.63
N ALA A 703 0.51 -30.42 -10.05
CA ALA A 703 0.18 -30.19 -11.47
C ALA A 703 0.58 -28.78 -11.98
N TRP A 704 0.79 -27.83 -11.06
CA TRP A 704 1.15 -26.43 -11.36
C TRP A 704 2.55 -26.03 -10.88
N ALA A 705 3.24 -26.89 -10.12
CA ALA A 705 4.56 -26.63 -9.54
C ALA A 705 5.69 -26.38 -10.58
N ARG A 706 5.42 -26.66 -11.87
CA ARG A 706 6.37 -26.46 -12.98
C ARG A 706 6.05 -25.25 -13.86
N ILE A 707 4.88 -24.64 -13.68
CA ILE A 707 4.48 -23.46 -14.45
C ILE A 707 5.04 -22.23 -13.75
N LYS A 708 5.59 -21.30 -14.53
CA LYS A 708 6.13 -20.06 -13.99
C LYS A 708 5.00 -19.02 -13.84
N PRO A 709 4.56 -18.69 -12.62
CA PRO A 709 3.51 -17.70 -12.43
C PRO A 709 4.05 -16.27 -12.65
N ALA A 710 3.13 -15.31 -12.69
CA ALA A 710 3.44 -13.89 -12.66
C ALA A 710 4.25 -13.51 -11.42
N LEU A 711 5.00 -12.42 -11.54
CA LEU A 711 5.65 -11.81 -10.39
C LEU A 711 4.64 -10.90 -9.69
N HIS A 712 4.56 -10.98 -8.36
CA HIS A 712 3.68 -10.19 -7.53
C HIS A 712 4.51 -9.39 -6.52
N CYS A 713 4.33 -8.07 -6.47
CA CYS A 713 5.16 -7.16 -5.68
C CYS A 713 4.30 -6.16 -4.91
N GLY A 714 4.56 -6.02 -3.60
CA GLY A 714 3.87 -5.02 -2.79
C GLY A 714 4.14 -3.58 -3.25
N PHE A 715 3.12 -2.75 -3.39
CA PHE A 715 3.27 -1.36 -3.80
C PHE A 715 2.78 -0.33 -2.77
N LEU A 716 1.49 -0.28 -2.47
CA LEU A 716 0.89 0.68 -1.53
C LEU A 716 0.07 -0.07 -0.49
N ASP A 717 0.43 0.07 0.79
CA ASP A 717 -0.37 -0.46 1.90
C ASP A 717 -1.39 0.59 2.35
N ILE A 718 -2.68 0.29 2.18
CA ILE A 718 -3.77 1.20 2.57
C ILE A 718 -3.93 1.23 4.10
N ASN A 719 -3.42 0.22 4.82
CA ASN A 719 -3.48 0.15 6.28
C ASN A 719 -2.41 0.98 6.99
N ASP A 720 -1.41 1.52 6.27
CA ASP A 720 -0.28 2.25 6.87
C ASP A 720 -0.76 3.52 7.59
N GLY A 721 -0.70 3.48 8.93
CA GLY A 721 -1.47 4.38 9.80
C GLY A 721 -1.15 5.88 9.72
N ILE A 722 0.02 6.31 9.23
CA ILE A 722 0.39 7.74 9.19
C ILE A 722 -0.56 8.55 8.31
N ASP A 723 -1.04 7.93 7.23
CA ASP A 723 -2.00 8.49 6.30
C ASP A 723 -3.39 8.63 6.90
N LEU A 724 -3.84 7.59 7.61
CA LEU A 724 -5.19 7.50 8.15
C LEU A 724 -5.39 8.46 9.33
N TYR A 725 -4.41 8.56 10.24
CA TYR A 725 -4.52 9.39 11.43
C TYR A 725 -4.65 10.90 11.12
N GLU A 726 -4.07 11.39 10.01
CA GLU A 726 -4.25 12.79 9.57
C GLU A 726 -5.74 13.12 9.34
N TYR A 727 -6.49 12.12 8.87
CA TYR A 727 -7.92 12.22 8.60
C TYR A 727 -8.76 11.63 9.73
N GLY A 728 -8.17 11.32 10.89
CA GLY A 728 -8.85 10.71 12.04
C GLY A 728 -9.34 9.28 11.80
N LEU A 729 -8.93 8.64 10.70
CA LEU A 729 -9.25 7.25 10.37
C LEU A 729 -8.27 6.29 11.05
N HIS A 730 -8.67 5.04 11.19
CA HIS A 730 -7.78 3.98 11.68
C HIS A 730 -8.12 2.61 11.08
N SER A 731 -7.12 1.72 11.05
CA SER A 731 -7.17 0.39 10.43
C SER A 731 -7.26 -0.76 11.46
N SER A 732 -7.30 -0.43 12.75
CA SER A 732 -7.43 -1.37 13.87
C SER A 732 -7.80 -0.64 15.15
N GLY A 733 -8.30 -1.38 16.16
CA GLY A 733 -8.64 -0.81 17.47
C GLY A 733 -10.13 -0.92 17.76
N GLU A 734 -10.73 0.17 18.22
CA GLU A 734 -12.16 0.24 18.53
C GLU A 734 -13.00 0.14 17.26
N ASP A 735 -14.16 -0.53 17.32
CA ASP A 735 -15.10 -0.54 16.20
C ASP A 735 -15.99 0.71 16.25
N ASP A 736 -15.46 1.82 15.73
CA ASP A 736 -16.13 3.12 15.66
C ASP A 736 -16.32 3.58 14.20
N VAL A 737 -16.98 4.73 14.00
CA VAL A 737 -17.32 5.25 12.67
C VAL A 737 -16.11 5.62 11.81
N ASP A 738 -14.94 5.79 12.43
CA ASP A 738 -13.70 6.17 11.75
C ASP A 738 -12.79 4.94 11.47
N LEU A 739 -13.20 3.74 11.95
CA LEU A 739 -12.59 2.48 11.55
C LEU A 739 -12.86 2.23 10.07
N MET A 740 -11.80 1.96 9.30
CA MET A 740 -11.95 1.59 7.89
C MET A 740 -12.81 0.32 7.73
N SER A 741 -13.77 0.38 6.81
CA SER A 741 -14.64 -0.74 6.42
C SER A 741 -13.86 -1.98 6.01
N GLU A 742 -14.47 -3.15 6.14
CA GLU A 742 -13.87 -4.41 5.74
C GLU A 742 -13.58 -4.48 4.23
N LYS A 743 -14.60 -4.20 3.40
CA LYS A 743 -14.50 -4.25 1.94
C LYS A 743 -13.89 -2.99 1.32
N TRP A 744 -12.83 -3.20 0.54
CA TRP A 744 -12.13 -2.21 -0.30
C TRP A 744 -11.89 -2.84 -1.66
N GLU A 745 -12.63 -2.37 -2.66
CA GLU A 745 -12.87 -3.13 -3.89
C GLU A 745 -12.86 -2.26 -5.14
N GLY A 746 -12.60 -0.95 -5.01
CA GLY A 746 -12.50 -0.08 -6.18
C GLY A 746 -11.19 0.67 -6.20
N ILE A 747 -10.41 0.58 -7.28
CA ILE A 747 -9.26 1.47 -7.54
C ILE A 747 -9.28 2.08 -8.95
N THR A 748 -8.83 3.32 -9.06
CA THR A 748 -8.65 3.96 -10.37
C THR A 748 -7.53 5.00 -10.34
N LEU A 749 -6.96 5.30 -11.51
CA LEU A 749 -5.86 6.26 -11.66
C LEU A 749 -6.35 7.53 -12.35
N ALA A 750 -5.89 8.69 -11.86
CA ALA A 750 -6.07 9.98 -12.52
C ALA A 750 -4.77 10.78 -12.53
N ASN A 751 -4.38 11.35 -13.66
CA ASN A 751 -3.07 12.01 -13.81
C ASN A 751 -3.00 13.32 -12.98
N THR A 752 -1.87 13.65 -12.35
CA THR A 752 -1.76 14.90 -11.56
C THR A 752 -1.43 16.14 -12.40
N GLY A 753 -1.15 15.98 -13.68
CA GLY A 753 -0.62 16.98 -14.61
C GLY A 753 0.82 16.69 -15.05
N THR A 754 1.45 15.63 -14.53
CA THR A 754 2.83 15.25 -14.86
C THR A 754 2.92 13.87 -15.52
N PRO A 755 3.97 13.58 -16.30
CA PRO A 755 4.08 12.31 -17.03
C PRO A 755 4.27 11.05 -16.15
N ARG A 756 4.47 11.21 -14.84
CA ARG A 756 4.79 10.10 -13.92
C ARG A 756 3.96 10.10 -12.66
N GLU A 757 3.34 11.22 -12.29
CA GLU A 757 2.56 11.31 -11.06
C GLU A 757 1.07 11.16 -11.35
N TRP A 758 0.44 10.34 -10.53
CA TRP A 758 -0.97 9.98 -10.61
C TRP A 758 -1.57 10.06 -9.22
N PHE A 759 -2.85 10.35 -9.14
CA PHE A 759 -3.65 9.98 -7.99
C PHE A 759 -4.13 8.55 -8.19
N LEU A 760 -3.86 7.68 -7.23
CA LEU A 760 -4.53 6.41 -7.07
C LEU A 760 -5.70 6.63 -6.12
N PHE A 761 -6.91 6.51 -6.63
CA PHE A 761 -8.11 6.51 -5.82
C PHE A 761 -8.42 5.09 -5.39
N ALA A 762 -8.85 4.91 -4.14
CA ALA A 762 -9.36 3.66 -3.61
C ALA A 762 -10.72 3.91 -2.95
N ALA A 763 -11.70 3.04 -3.15
CA ALA A 763 -13.03 3.12 -2.56
C ALA A 763 -13.43 1.83 -1.85
N SER A 764 -14.20 1.97 -0.78
CA SER A 764 -14.81 0.85 -0.07
C SER A 764 -16.20 0.52 -0.59
N ASP A 765 -16.49 -0.76 -0.83
CA ASP A 765 -17.87 -1.21 -0.80
C ASP A 765 -18.37 -1.23 0.65
N ASN A 766 -19.57 -0.72 0.89
CA ASN A 766 -20.17 -0.72 2.22
C ASN A 766 -21.24 -1.81 2.40
N ASP A 767 -21.42 -2.73 1.43
CA ASP A 767 -22.43 -3.80 1.45
C ASP A 767 -23.86 -3.30 1.65
N TYR A 768 -24.13 -2.04 1.27
CA TYR A 768 -25.39 -1.36 1.56
C TYR A 768 -25.73 -1.39 3.07
N ALA A 769 -24.73 -1.46 3.95
CA ALA A 769 -24.91 -1.60 5.40
C ALA A 769 -25.39 -0.29 6.03
N THR A 770 -26.67 -0.22 6.37
CA THR A 770 -27.29 0.98 6.95
C THR A 770 -28.45 0.66 7.88
N GLN A 771 -28.72 1.56 8.84
CA GLN A 771 -29.90 1.52 9.70
C GLN A 771 -31.11 2.26 9.11
N ASN A 772 -30.96 2.84 7.91
CA ASN A 772 -31.97 3.62 7.21
C ASN A 772 -32.00 3.24 5.72
N GLY A 773 -32.11 1.94 5.43
CA GLY A 773 -31.99 1.38 4.09
C GLY A 773 -33.29 1.33 3.30
N PHE A 774 -33.20 1.51 1.99
CA PHE A 774 -34.31 1.58 1.05
C PHE A 774 -34.02 0.78 -0.22
N VAL A 775 -34.98 -0.03 -0.65
CA VAL A 775 -34.92 -0.82 -1.88
C VAL A 775 -36.29 -0.81 -2.59
N LYS A 776 -36.33 -1.34 -3.82
CA LYS A 776 -37.55 -1.43 -4.65
C LYS A 776 -38.17 -0.05 -4.93
N GLY A 777 -37.38 0.86 -5.45
CA GLY A 777 -37.81 2.23 -5.74
C GLY A 777 -38.16 3.02 -4.47
N GLY A 778 -37.48 2.72 -3.35
CA GLY A 778 -37.76 3.28 -2.03
C GLY A 778 -39.05 2.79 -1.34
N LEU A 779 -39.71 1.76 -1.86
CA LEU A 779 -40.96 1.23 -1.30
C LEU A 779 -40.75 0.24 -0.15
N VAL A 780 -39.59 -0.40 -0.09
CA VAL A 780 -39.24 -1.37 0.95
C VAL A 780 -38.10 -0.80 1.77
N THR A 781 -38.28 -0.77 3.09
CA THR A 781 -37.25 -0.32 4.02
C THR A 781 -36.58 -1.50 4.71
N TYR A 782 -35.28 -1.41 4.97
CA TYR A 782 -34.55 -2.41 5.75
C TYR A 782 -33.62 -1.74 6.77
N LYS A 783 -33.13 -2.56 7.69
CA LYS A 783 -32.09 -2.18 8.66
C LYS A 783 -31.10 -3.31 8.73
N ASP A 784 -29.81 -2.99 8.62
CA ASP A 784 -28.75 -3.99 8.78
C ASP A 784 -28.86 -4.65 10.16
N GLN A 785 -28.97 -5.98 10.20
CA GLN A 785 -29.13 -6.76 11.43
C GLN A 785 -27.98 -6.60 12.42
N ARG A 786 -26.76 -6.26 11.96
CA ARG A 786 -25.60 -5.99 12.81
C ARG A 786 -25.73 -4.67 13.58
N LYS A 787 -26.77 -3.87 13.27
CA LYS A 787 -27.05 -2.54 13.86
C LYS A 787 -25.99 -1.48 13.54
N ILE A 788 -25.36 -1.61 12.37
CA ILE A 788 -24.31 -0.69 11.92
C ILE A 788 -24.78 0.15 10.74
N SER A 789 -24.06 1.24 10.50
CA SER A 789 -24.08 1.99 9.25
C SER A 789 -22.63 2.26 8.87
N ILE A 790 -22.30 2.00 7.60
CA ILE A 790 -20.96 2.13 7.06
C ILE A 790 -21.03 3.07 5.88
N ASP A 791 -20.39 4.24 6.00
CA ASP A 791 -20.27 5.17 4.89
C ASP A 791 -19.27 4.58 3.88
N THR A 792 -19.51 4.81 2.58
CA THR A 792 -18.49 4.49 1.59
C THR A 792 -17.37 5.50 1.70
N HIS A 793 -16.17 5.06 2.01
CA HIS A 793 -14.96 5.87 2.06
C HIS A 793 -14.24 5.87 0.70
N ILE A 794 -13.67 7.02 0.36
CA ILE A 794 -12.81 7.19 -0.82
C ILE A 794 -11.52 7.86 -0.38
N LEU A 795 -10.40 7.26 -0.76
CA LEU A 795 -9.05 7.75 -0.50
C LEU A 795 -8.39 8.12 -1.82
N ALA A 796 -7.53 9.12 -1.80
CA ALA A 796 -6.64 9.45 -2.91
C ALA A 796 -5.19 9.47 -2.41
N PHE A 797 -4.32 8.72 -3.08
CA PHE A 797 -2.89 8.64 -2.82
C PHE A 797 -2.12 9.25 -4.00
N ARG A 798 -1.11 10.07 -3.74
CA ARG A 798 -0.17 10.49 -4.81
C ARG A 798 0.81 9.37 -5.06
N VAL A 799 0.85 8.85 -6.28
CA VAL A 799 1.72 7.76 -6.71
C VAL A 799 2.58 8.18 -7.90
N ARG A 800 3.79 7.61 -7.98
CA ARG A 800 4.72 7.75 -9.09
C ARG A 800 4.87 6.42 -9.80
N LEU A 801 4.47 6.40 -11.06
CA LEU A 801 4.55 5.25 -11.95
C LEU A 801 5.72 5.41 -12.93
N PRO A 802 6.22 4.31 -13.54
CA PRO A 802 7.23 4.36 -14.57
C PRO A 802 6.85 5.29 -15.74
N LEU A 803 7.86 5.90 -16.38
CA LEU A 803 7.60 6.76 -17.53
C LEU A 803 6.93 5.98 -18.66
N GLY A 804 5.83 6.54 -19.19
CA GLY A 804 5.07 5.89 -20.24
C GLY A 804 4.11 4.83 -19.72
N MET A 805 3.66 4.92 -18.46
CA MET A 805 2.54 4.14 -17.94
C MET A 805 1.50 5.09 -17.30
N PRO A 806 0.21 4.73 -17.35
CA PRO A 806 -0.41 3.69 -18.17
C PRO A 806 -0.20 3.90 -19.68
N TYR A 807 0.02 2.79 -20.43
CA TYR A 807 0.22 2.76 -21.89
C TYR A 807 -0.87 1.98 -22.60
#